data_AF-A0A327SN42-F1
#
_entry.id   AF-A0A327SN42-F1
#
_cell.length_a   1.000
_cell.length_b   1.000
_cell.length_c   1.000
_cell.angle_alpha   90.00
_cell.angle_beta   90.00
_cell.angle_gamma   90.00
#
_symmetry.space_group_name_H-M   'P 1'
#
loop_
_entity.id
_entity.type
_entity.pdbx_description
1 polymer ?
#
loop_
_entity_poly.entity_id
_entity_poly.type
_entity_poly.pdbx_seq_one_letter_code
_entity_poly.pdbx_strand_id
1 'polypeptide(L)'
;MLTWLAVGTATALGGGVVLRQSLAGADEPAARPGPLGTGTSAPPGHQHGTGAPPPASGSPQPSVPPPVLDGGGRKWSDAEGWGGRPPGPGSAVRITDKVVLDADAEVGSLLVERSGSLVFAADRTLTLASAGNVEVRGVLALAPDAAHTHTLRFPHVDERRFAGGGMTVVDSDTGLWVTGQGYLRLDGAPRTAWTRAATDLRPGDTALKLAAAPEGWQPGDELAVTPTAPPDTEDFSTAYDLVTVARVDGATVTLTAPLRHAHPRVALGGGATFGAEVLNLSRNVRVEGTAQGRAHVHLTSSRPPDVRHAALRWLGPRADGKDTWEGKPVTEAVLGRYGLHFHMLLDTSRGTVVEGVVVRDTGSHAFVPHASHGITFRGCISHETWEDAYWWDGPIDTRTPQGPSDDIAYEGCVASRTVFEPNPRGYRLTGFSLGAGTGSSARDCVAVGVQGATGASGYEWPETSEGVWTFERCLAHNNLENGVFVWLNAEHHHTVTQYAAYHNGGWGIEHGAYLNDFDYTASVLYGNAAGGIAVHALGRDRGTVLDGLLIDAAGQSDYAVATLKHQLAGETVTLSRSRLTGYRRAGVAFRATDDGKPDDIAVLDCEFGGPAGSELWLDPESPDPTRILFRPAGQTQTVALSKGGGGGDSGGGGGSGGQGVAGSRWNAVTAPAEAPVPPRPVALPALAFTDSAPRTGRITAG
;
A
#
# COMPACT_ATOMS: atom_id res chain seq x y z
N MET A 1 -59.97 -33.53 6.77
CA MET A 1 -59.69 -33.03 5.41
C MET A 1 -58.53 -32.05 5.55
N LEU A 2 -57.29 -32.51 5.28
CA LEU A 2 -56.47 -32.14 4.10
C LEU A 2 -56.08 -30.64 4.13
N THR A 3 -54.83 -30.16 4.04
CA THR A 3 -53.46 -30.71 3.90
C THR A 3 -52.46 -29.53 4.05
N TRP A 4 -51.18 -29.85 4.23
CA TRP A 4 -49.98 -29.02 4.45
C TRP A 4 -49.54 -28.07 3.31
N LEU A 5 -48.74 -27.01 3.61
CA LEU A 5 -47.27 -26.92 3.33
C LEU A 5 -46.66 -25.53 3.63
N ALA A 6 -45.36 -25.56 3.98
CA ALA A 6 -44.47 -24.46 4.36
C ALA A 6 -43.85 -23.71 3.17
N VAL A 7 -43.41 -22.47 3.40
CA VAL A 7 -42.40 -21.71 2.61
C VAL A 7 -41.66 -20.85 3.66
N GLY A 8 -40.33 -20.80 3.80
CA GLY A 8 -39.24 -21.12 2.88
C GLY A 8 -38.40 -19.86 2.69
N THR A 9 -37.28 -19.78 3.42
CA THR A 9 -36.21 -18.77 3.33
C THR A 9 -35.64 -18.66 1.92
N ALA A 10 -35.55 -17.44 1.37
CA ALA A 10 -34.86 -17.16 0.11
C ALA A 10 -33.44 -16.64 0.38
N THR A 11 -32.48 -17.54 0.20
CA THR A 11 -31.07 -17.27 -0.09
C THR A 11 -30.94 -16.55 -1.44
N ALA A 12 -30.28 -15.39 -1.46
CA ALA A 12 -29.83 -14.76 -2.69
C ALA A 12 -28.43 -15.30 -3.04
N LEU A 13 -28.39 -16.30 -3.93
CA LEU A 13 -27.20 -16.79 -4.62
C LEU A 13 -27.46 -16.66 -6.12
N GLY A 14 -26.45 -16.18 -6.85
CA GLY A 14 -26.33 -16.39 -8.31
C GLY A 14 -26.58 -15.17 -9.17
N GLY A 15 -25.50 -14.54 -9.64
CA GLY A 15 -25.55 -13.54 -10.71
C GLY A 15 -24.22 -12.93 -11.16
N GLY A 16 -23.09 -13.25 -10.52
CA GLY A 16 -21.80 -12.57 -10.75
C GLY A 16 -20.78 -13.31 -11.62
N VAL A 17 -21.16 -13.98 -12.71
CA VAL A 17 -20.20 -14.73 -13.57
C VAL A 17 -20.33 -14.44 -15.08
N VAL A 18 -21.22 -13.56 -15.56
CA VAL A 18 -21.38 -13.30 -17.02
C VAL A 18 -21.27 -11.82 -17.40
N LEU A 19 -20.36 -11.07 -16.76
CA LEU A 19 -19.98 -9.73 -17.23
C LEU A 19 -18.46 -9.46 -17.15
N ARG A 20 -17.67 -10.51 -17.34
CA ARG A 20 -16.23 -10.43 -17.62
C ARG A 20 -15.99 -10.75 -19.10
N GLN A 21 -16.37 -9.81 -19.99
CA GLN A 21 -16.02 -9.70 -21.42
C GLN A 21 -17.06 -8.80 -22.10
N SER A 22 -16.89 -7.47 -22.06
CA SER A 22 -17.43 -6.48 -23.03
C SER A 22 -17.42 -5.06 -22.48
N LEU A 23 -16.23 -4.50 -22.25
CA LEU A 23 -16.02 -3.04 -22.33
C LEU A 23 -14.68 -2.74 -23.02
N ALA A 24 -14.40 -3.50 -24.07
CA ALA A 24 -13.50 -3.08 -25.15
C ALA A 24 -14.36 -3.03 -26.41
N GLY A 25 -14.54 -1.84 -26.97
CA GLY A 25 -15.27 -1.62 -28.23
C GLY A 25 -16.72 -1.15 -28.05
N ALA A 26 -16.91 0.17 -28.00
CA ALA A 26 -18.10 0.82 -28.54
C ALA A 26 -17.72 2.24 -28.99
N ASP A 27 -17.65 2.42 -30.31
CA ASP A 27 -17.57 3.70 -30.99
C ASP A 27 -18.77 4.60 -30.62
N GLU A 28 -18.49 5.83 -30.19
CA GLU A 28 -19.37 6.96 -30.51
C GLU A 28 -18.53 8.17 -30.98
N PRO A 29 -18.97 8.90 -32.02
CA PRO A 29 -18.17 9.90 -32.70
C PRO A 29 -18.09 11.20 -31.89
N ALA A 30 -16.89 11.58 -31.49
CA ALA A 30 -16.63 12.89 -30.90
C ALA A 30 -16.85 14.02 -31.92
N ALA A 31 -17.74 14.95 -31.58
CA ALA A 31 -17.97 16.18 -32.33
C ALA A 31 -16.70 17.06 -32.36
N ARG A 32 -16.35 17.56 -33.55
CA ARG A 32 -15.19 18.44 -33.80
C ARG A 32 -15.31 19.77 -33.05
N PRO A 33 -14.27 20.22 -32.32
CA PRO A 33 -14.09 21.62 -31.99
C PRO A 33 -13.45 22.37 -33.17
N GLY A 34 -13.98 23.54 -33.51
CA GLY A 34 -13.42 24.44 -34.52
C GLY A 34 -12.10 25.11 -34.09
N PRO A 35 -11.38 25.76 -35.02
CA PRO A 35 -10.01 26.22 -34.78
C PRO A 35 -9.99 27.45 -33.86
N LEU A 36 -9.24 27.37 -32.77
CA LEU A 36 -8.94 28.52 -31.91
C LEU A 36 -7.75 29.30 -32.46
N GLY A 37 -7.99 30.59 -32.63
CA GLY A 37 -7.06 31.57 -33.20
C GLY A 37 -5.87 31.89 -32.30
N THR A 38 -4.83 32.36 -32.98
CA THR A 38 -3.57 32.85 -32.44
C THR A 38 -3.72 34.16 -31.66
N GLY A 39 -3.09 34.22 -30.48
CA GLY A 39 -2.61 35.48 -29.88
C GLY A 39 -3.03 35.69 -28.43
N THR A 40 -2.09 35.66 -27.48
CA THR A 40 -1.45 36.88 -26.95
C THR A 40 -0.55 36.58 -25.73
N SER A 41 0.70 37.07 -25.83
CA SER A 41 1.62 37.56 -24.79
C SER A 41 1.83 36.81 -23.46
N ALA A 42 3.01 36.20 -23.34
CA ALA A 42 3.67 35.90 -22.08
C ALA A 42 4.18 37.19 -21.37
N PRO A 43 4.18 37.26 -20.02
CA PRO A 43 4.99 38.22 -19.28
C PRO A 43 6.44 37.73 -19.12
N PRO A 44 7.41 38.64 -18.90
CA PRO A 44 8.84 38.34 -19.01
C PRO A 44 9.36 37.56 -17.80
N GLY A 45 10.35 36.70 -18.07
CA GLY A 45 10.96 35.82 -17.09
C GLY A 45 11.70 36.53 -15.95
N HIS A 46 11.67 35.87 -14.80
CA HIS A 46 12.70 36.04 -13.78
C HIS A 46 13.81 35.01 -14.04
N GLN A 47 14.95 35.48 -14.54
CA GLN A 47 16.20 34.74 -14.52
C GLN A 47 16.81 34.80 -13.12
N HIS A 48 16.90 33.66 -12.43
CA HIS A 48 17.86 33.36 -11.35
C HIS A 48 17.86 31.82 -11.25
N GLY A 49 18.93 31.06 -11.15
CA GLY A 49 20.38 31.17 -11.28
C GLY A 49 20.83 29.70 -11.30
N THR A 50 21.97 29.39 -11.92
CA THR A 50 22.45 27.99 -12.04
C THR A 50 22.43 27.28 -10.68
N GLY A 51 21.61 26.22 -10.57
CA GLY A 51 21.42 25.45 -9.35
C GLY A 51 22.76 24.93 -8.83
N ALA A 52 23.03 25.18 -7.55
CA ALA A 52 24.12 24.53 -6.84
C ALA A 52 23.82 23.02 -6.71
N PRO A 53 24.84 22.15 -6.64
CA PRO A 53 24.63 20.75 -6.32
C PRO A 53 23.91 20.62 -4.97
N PRO A 54 23.09 19.57 -4.77
CA PRO A 54 22.41 19.34 -3.50
C PRO A 54 23.44 19.28 -2.36
N PRO A 55 23.16 19.88 -1.19
CA PRO A 55 24.05 19.76 -0.05
C PRO A 55 24.12 18.29 0.37
N ALA A 56 25.32 17.83 0.71
CA ALA A 56 25.53 16.51 1.29
C ALA A 56 24.65 16.34 2.54
N SER A 57 24.10 15.14 2.70
CA SER A 57 23.32 14.70 3.86
C SER A 57 23.98 15.16 5.17
N GLY A 58 23.38 16.19 5.77
CA GLY A 58 23.76 16.62 7.11
C GLY A 58 23.55 15.46 8.08
N SER A 59 24.55 15.19 8.91
CA SER A 59 24.41 14.21 10.00
C SER A 59 23.16 14.53 10.84
N PRO A 60 22.40 13.53 11.31
CA PRO A 60 21.21 13.76 12.12
C PRO A 60 21.57 14.66 13.30
N GLN A 61 20.83 15.76 13.47
CA GLN A 61 20.87 16.53 14.71
C GLN A 61 20.59 15.53 15.86
N PRO A 62 21.38 15.54 16.94
CA PRO A 62 21.15 14.64 18.06
C PRO A 62 19.74 14.88 18.58
N SER A 63 18.92 13.83 18.58
CA SER A 63 17.55 13.88 19.10
C SER A 63 17.60 14.37 20.55
N VAL A 64 16.79 15.39 20.86
CA VAL A 64 16.60 15.80 22.26
C VAL A 64 16.09 14.57 23.02
N PRO A 65 16.73 14.14 24.11
CA PRO A 65 16.29 12.97 24.86
C PRO A 65 14.81 13.08 25.25
N PRO A 66 14.05 11.97 25.25
CA PRO A 66 12.68 11.96 25.75
C PRO A 66 12.62 12.60 27.15
N PRO A 67 11.67 13.50 27.43
CA PRO A 67 11.51 14.05 28.76
C PRO A 67 11.22 12.93 29.77
N VAL A 68 11.83 13.01 30.95
CA VAL A 68 11.53 12.09 32.06
C VAL A 68 10.06 12.26 32.45
N LEU A 69 9.32 11.16 32.48
CA LEU A 69 7.93 11.17 32.94
C LEU A 69 7.91 11.38 34.46
N ASP A 70 7.37 12.50 34.91
CA ASP A 70 7.27 12.82 36.33
C ASP A 70 5.93 12.33 36.90
N GLY A 71 5.98 11.20 37.61
CA GLY A 71 4.85 10.64 38.37
C GLY A 71 4.60 11.32 39.73
N GLY A 72 5.37 12.35 40.09
CA GLY A 72 5.23 13.10 41.35
C GLY A 72 4.27 14.29 41.27
N GLY A 73 3.55 14.46 40.16
CA GLY A 73 2.52 15.49 40.02
C GLY A 73 1.32 15.29 40.94
N ARG A 74 0.45 16.30 41.03
CA ARG A 74 -0.81 16.16 41.77
C ARG A 74 -1.71 15.12 41.11
N LYS A 75 -2.45 14.37 41.91
CA LYS A 75 -3.37 13.33 41.41
C LYS A 75 -4.61 13.95 40.80
N TRP A 76 -5.12 13.36 39.73
CA TRP A 76 -6.40 13.78 39.14
C TRP A 76 -7.54 13.59 40.14
N SER A 77 -7.53 12.50 40.91
CA SER A 77 -8.54 12.21 41.92
C SER A 77 -8.53 13.14 43.14
N ASP A 78 -7.50 13.97 43.31
CA ASP A 78 -7.37 14.88 44.45
C ASP A 78 -8.29 16.11 44.30
N ALA A 79 -9.40 16.11 45.03
CA ALA A 79 -10.39 17.17 45.03
C ALA A 79 -9.82 18.53 45.43
N GLU A 80 -8.89 18.59 46.39
CA GLU A 80 -8.29 19.85 46.86
C GLU A 80 -7.44 20.48 45.75
N GLY A 81 -6.69 19.65 45.02
CA GLY A 81 -5.91 20.06 43.84
C GLY A 81 -6.74 20.66 42.70
N TRP A 82 -8.06 20.51 42.72
CA TRP A 82 -9.01 21.10 41.76
C TRP A 82 -9.95 22.14 42.37
N GLY A 83 -9.71 22.59 43.61
CA GLY A 83 -10.55 23.59 44.28
C GLY A 83 -11.87 23.04 44.84
N GLY A 84 -11.91 21.74 45.16
CA GLY A 84 -12.99 21.08 45.90
C GLY A 84 -13.63 19.88 45.22
N ARG A 85 -13.46 19.71 43.89
CA ARG A 85 -13.91 18.52 43.16
C ARG A 85 -13.08 18.29 41.88
N PRO A 86 -12.74 17.04 41.53
CA PRO A 86 -12.12 16.76 40.23
C PRO A 86 -13.01 17.18 39.04
N PRO A 87 -12.43 17.49 37.87
CA PRO A 87 -13.18 17.77 36.67
C PRO A 87 -14.03 16.56 36.26
N GLY A 88 -15.25 16.85 35.82
CA GLY A 88 -16.18 15.84 35.30
C GLY A 88 -16.68 16.15 33.89
N PRO A 89 -17.68 15.39 33.40
CA PRO A 89 -18.22 15.54 32.05
C PRO A 89 -18.55 16.99 31.71
N GLY A 90 -18.17 17.43 30.51
CA GLY A 90 -18.38 18.80 30.03
C GLY A 90 -17.39 19.86 30.56
N SER A 91 -16.50 19.52 31.49
CA SER A 91 -15.48 20.47 31.99
C SER A 91 -14.44 20.78 30.90
N ALA A 92 -14.13 22.06 30.69
CA ALA A 92 -12.97 22.48 29.92
C ALA A 92 -11.75 22.54 30.86
N VAL A 93 -10.86 21.55 30.77
CA VAL A 93 -9.74 21.40 31.70
C VAL A 93 -8.49 22.04 31.13
N ARG A 94 -7.80 22.86 31.92
CA ARG A 94 -6.50 23.44 31.59
C ARG A 94 -5.46 22.99 32.60
N ILE A 95 -4.41 22.32 32.14
CA ILE A 95 -3.29 21.86 32.96
C ILE A 95 -2.10 22.78 32.71
N THR A 96 -1.63 23.46 33.75
CA THR A 96 -0.45 24.36 33.70
C THR A 96 0.73 23.84 34.50
N ASP A 97 0.50 22.77 35.26
CA ASP A 97 1.37 22.11 36.23
C ASP A 97 1.46 20.61 35.92
N LYS A 98 2.00 19.82 36.86
CA LYS A 98 2.18 18.37 36.69
C LYS A 98 0.99 17.62 37.29
N VAL A 99 0.30 16.84 36.47
CA VAL A 99 -0.87 16.05 36.85
C VAL A 99 -0.65 14.58 36.50
N VAL A 100 -1.01 13.71 37.44
CA VAL A 100 -1.07 12.26 37.24
C VAL A 100 -2.53 11.83 37.14
N LEU A 101 -2.93 11.22 36.03
CA LEU A 101 -4.23 10.57 35.94
C LEU A 101 -4.15 9.24 36.70
N ASP A 102 -4.87 9.13 37.81
CA ASP A 102 -4.84 7.98 38.72
C ASP A 102 -6.21 7.29 38.92
N ALA A 103 -7.23 7.83 38.26
CA ALA A 103 -8.58 7.31 38.15
C ALA A 103 -9.16 7.66 36.77
N ASP A 104 -10.14 6.89 36.30
CA ASP A 104 -10.87 7.21 35.07
C ASP A 104 -11.46 8.62 35.15
N ALA A 105 -11.45 9.33 34.02
CA ALA A 105 -11.93 10.70 33.93
C ALA A 105 -12.70 10.95 32.64
N GLU A 106 -13.67 11.85 32.73
CA GLU A 106 -14.42 12.35 31.58
C GLU A 106 -14.41 13.88 31.60
N VAL A 107 -14.14 14.50 30.45
CA VAL A 107 -14.04 15.95 30.29
C VAL A 107 -14.74 16.42 29.02
N GLY A 108 -15.08 17.71 28.96
CA GLY A 108 -15.57 18.35 27.75
C GLY A 108 -14.45 18.66 26.76
N SER A 109 -13.30 19.11 27.26
CA SER A 109 -12.07 19.31 26.49
C SER A 109 -10.87 19.38 27.43
N LEU A 110 -9.67 19.21 26.90
CA LEU A 110 -8.42 19.28 27.66
C LEU A 110 -7.38 20.10 26.91
N LEU A 111 -6.76 21.06 27.60
CA LEU A 111 -5.55 21.75 27.16
C LEU A 111 -4.42 21.49 28.16
N VAL A 112 -3.35 20.86 27.71
CA VAL A 112 -2.08 20.78 28.45
C VAL A 112 -1.17 21.90 27.97
N GLU A 113 -0.99 22.93 28.78
CA GLU A 113 -0.15 24.09 28.46
C GLU A 113 1.33 23.73 28.40
N ARG A 114 2.15 24.61 27.83
CA ARG A 114 3.59 24.39 27.61
C ARG A 114 4.35 23.91 28.86
N SER A 115 4.01 24.43 30.04
CA SER A 115 4.64 24.04 31.32
C SER A 115 3.98 22.84 32.00
N GLY A 116 2.82 22.41 31.51
CA GLY A 116 2.02 21.36 32.10
C GLY A 116 2.39 19.97 31.58
N SER A 117 2.04 18.97 32.37
CA SER A 117 2.11 17.57 31.97
C SER A 117 0.93 16.77 32.48
N LEU A 118 0.36 15.92 31.63
CA LEU A 118 -0.57 14.87 32.03
C LEU A 118 0.08 13.50 31.78
N VAL A 119 0.33 12.76 32.85
CA VAL A 119 0.92 11.42 32.80
C VAL A 119 -0.09 10.44 33.38
N PHE A 120 -0.40 9.36 32.66
CA PHE A 120 -1.26 8.30 33.21
C PHE A 120 -0.45 7.41 34.16
N ALA A 121 -1.02 7.07 35.31
CA ALA A 121 -0.38 6.19 36.28
C ALA A 121 -0.18 4.79 35.68
N ALA A 122 1.08 4.37 35.54
CA ALA A 122 1.44 3.19 34.74
C ALA A 122 0.98 1.85 35.33
N ASP A 123 0.67 1.80 36.63
CA ASP A 123 0.29 0.62 37.41
C ASP A 123 -1.22 0.35 37.39
N ARG A 124 -1.97 0.98 36.48
CA ARG A 124 -3.44 0.93 36.44
C ARG A 124 -3.97 0.97 35.02
N THR A 125 -5.11 0.30 34.82
CA THR A 125 -5.92 0.50 33.62
C THR A 125 -6.72 1.78 33.76
N LEU A 126 -6.59 2.70 32.80
CA LEU A 126 -7.13 4.05 32.87
C LEU A 126 -7.72 4.50 31.53
N THR A 127 -8.87 5.17 31.60
CA THR A 127 -9.51 5.83 30.47
C THR A 127 -9.69 7.32 30.76
N LEU A 128 -9.22 8.16 29.84
CA LEU A 128 -9.65 9.55 29.72
C LEU A 128 -10.61 9.67 28.54
N ALA A 129 -11.87 9.99 28.81
CA ALA A 129 -12.86 10.31 27.80
C ALA A 129 -12.95 11.83 27.60
N SER A 130 -12.87 12.30 26.35
CA SER A 130 -13.03 13.71 26.01
C SER A 130 -14.13 13.90 24.96
N ALA A 131 -15.15 14.68 25.28
CA ALA A 131 -16.22 15.01 24.31
C ALA A 131 -15.75 15.96 23.18
N GLY A 132 -14.63 16.65 23.39
CA GLY A 132 -14.02 17.59 22.45
C GLY A 132 -12.50 17.40 22.36
N ASN A 133 -11.82 18.44 21.88
CA ASN A 133 -10.37 18.39 21.64
C ASN A 133 -9.55 18.11 22.90
N VAL A 134 -8.48 17.33 22.70
CA VAL A 134 -7.34 17.26 23.61
C VAL A 134 -6.16 17.95 22.91
N GLU A 135 -5.81 19.16 23.34
CA GLU A 135 -4.65 19.91 22.84
C GLU A 135 -3.45 19.78 23.78
N VAL A 136 -2.30 19.41 23.24
CA VAL A 136 -1.06 19.18 23.97
C VAL A 136 0.01 20.15 23.48
N ARG A 137 0.30 21.16 24.30
CA ARG A 137 1.44 22.09 24.15
C ARG A 137 2.61 21.77 25.09
N GLY A 138 2.33 21.03 26.16
CA GLY A 138 3.28 20.50 27.14
C GLY A 138 3.54 19.01 26.92
N VAL A 139 3.29 18.17 27.92
CA VAL A 139 3.49 16.71 27.83
C VAL A 139 2.19 15.94 28.02
N LEU A 140 1.90 15.00 27.12
CA LEU A 140 0.91 13.95 27.33
C LEU A 140 1.58 12.58 27.23
N ALA A 141 1.44 11.75 28.26
CA ALA A 141 2.05 10.42 28.29
C ALA A 141 1.08 9.31 28.69
N LEU A 142 0.91 8.34 27.79
CA LEU A 142 0.23 7.08 28.02
C LEU A 142 1.29 5.97 27.93
N ALA A 143 1.77 5.50 29.09
CA ALA A 143 2.81 4.48 29.17
C ALA A 143 2.52 3.45 30.28
N PRO A 144 1.49 2.59 30.13
CA PRO A 144 1.16 1.58 31.13
C PRO A 144 2.23 0.50 31.21
N ASP A 145 2.30 -0.22 32.32
CA ASP A 145 3.00 -1.50 32.37
C ASP A 145 2.33 -2.55 31.45
N ALA A 146 2.87 -3.77 31.38
CA ALA A 146 2.34 -4.80 30.49
C ALA A 146 0.98 -5.40 30.93
N ALA A 147 0.61 -5.26 32.21
CA ALA A 147 -0.63 -5.79 32.77
C ALA A 147 -1.82 -4.84 32.59
N HIS A 148 -1.55 -3.56 32.35
CA HIS A 148 -2.54 -2.50 32.33
C HIS A 148 -2.74 -1.87 30.94
N THR A 149 -3.88 -1.19 30.77
CA THR A 149 -4.25 -0.51 29.52
C THR A 149 -4.54 0.97 29.75
N HIS A 150 -3.97 1.84 28.92
CA HIS A 150 -4.31 3.27 28.88
C HIS A 150 -5.11 3.59 27.63
N THR A 151 -6.22 4.32 27.79
CA THR A 151 -7.10 4.72 26.70
C THR A 151 -7.37 6.23 26.73
N LEU A 152 -7.13 6.91 25.62
CA LEU A 152 -7.71 8.21 25.31
C LEU A 152 -8.88 7.99 24.35
N ARG A 153 -10.11 8.30 24.78
CA ARG A 153 -11.33 8.03 24.01
C ARG A 153 -12.08 9.32 23.67
N PHE A 154 -12.60 9.40 22.45
CA PHE A 154 -13.50 10.45 21.98
C PHE A 154 -14.90 9.85 21.72
N PRO A 155 -15.78 9.79 22.73
CA PRO A 155 -17.00 8.96 22.68
C PRO A 155 -18.17 9.56 21.87
N HIS A 156 -18.15 10.85 21.58
CA HIS A 156 -19.31 11.59 21.05
C HIS A 156 -18.96 12.47 19.84
N VAL A 157 -18.14 11.94 18.94
CA VAL A 157 -17.72 12.68 17.74
C VAL A 157 -18.87 12.77 16.74
N ASP A 158 -19.16 13.98 16.27
CA ASP A 158 -20.08 14.24 15.16
C ASP A 158 -19.26 14.67 13.93
N GLU A 159 -19.03 13.74 13.01
CA GLU A 159 -18.17 13.97 11.84
C GLU A 159 -18.68 15.10 10.94
N ARG A 160 -19.99 15.36 10.93
CA ARG A 160 -20.63 16.43 10.12
C ARG A 160 -20.22 17.83 10.54
N ARG A 161 -19.67 17.98 11.74
CA ARG A 161 -19.23 19.28 12.27
C ARG A 161 -17.79 19.60 11.86
N PHE A 162 -17.04 18.64 11.36
CA PHE A 162 -15.64 18.86 11.02
C PHE A 162 -15.49 19.86 9.90
N ALA A 163 -14.54 20.79 10.06
CA ALA A 163 -14.16 21.74 9.02
C ALA A 163 -13.00 21.20 8.17
N GLY A 164 -12.03 20.53 8.80
CA GLY A 164 -10.81 20.06 8.11
C GLY A 164 -9.85 21.20 7.74
N GLY A 165 -8.70 20.82 7.19
CA GLY A 165 -7.64 21.73 6.73
C GLY A 165 -6.93 22.52 7.84
N GLY A 166 -5.96 23.34 7.43
CA GLY A 166 -5.25 24.30 8.29
C GLY A 166 -4.25 23.73 9.31
N MET A 167 -3.44 24.63 9.87
CA MET A 167 -2.39 24.33 10.86
C MET A 167 -2.83 24.54 12.32
N THR A 168 -3.98 25.18 12.53
CA THR A 168 -4.45 25.57 13.86
C THR A 168 -5.52 24.62 14.36
N VAL A 169 -5.63 24.48 15.68
CA VAL A 169 -6.74 23.74 16.30
C VAL A 169 -8.07 24.35 15.87
N VAL A 170 -8.99 23.48 15.48
CA VAL A 170 -10.37 23.85 15.14
C VAL A 170 -11.29 23.21 16.17
N ASP A 171 -12.13 24.03 16.82
CA ASP A 171 -12.98 23.61 17.95
C ASP A 171 -13.94 22.47 17.60
N SER A 172 -14.40 22.40 16.35
CA SER A 172 -15.30 21.35 15.86
C SER A 172 -14.62 20.03 15.55
N ASP A 173 -13.30 20.04 15.35
CA ASP A 173 -12.56 18.93 14.80
C ASP A 173 -12.00 18.07 15.93
N THR A 174 -12.91 17.43 16.67
CA THR A 174 -12.63 16.63 17.87
C THR A 174 -11.53 15.59 17.62
N GLY A 175 -10.40 15.74 18.31
CA GLY A 175 -9.31 14.78 18.27
C GLY A 175 -8.15 15.14 19.16
N LEU A 176 -7.03 14.43 18.96
CA LEU A 176 -5.77 14.69 19.64
C LEU A 176 -4.92 15.64 18.78
N TRP A 177 -4.64 16.81 19.33
CA TRP A 177 -3.82 17.85 18.73
C TRP A 177 -2.52 17.99 19.50
N VAL A 178 -1.37 17.79 18.85
CA VAL A 178 -0.06 18.03 19.46
C VAL A 178 0.57 19.23 18.78
N THR A 179 0.64 20.36 19.49
CA THR A 179 0.94 21.67 18.90
C THR A 179 2.08 22.37 19.61
N GLY A 180 2.69 23.38 18.96
CA GLY A 180 3.74 24.18 19.58
C GLY A 180 4.95 23.35 20.01
N GLN A 181 5.23 23.30 21.32
CA GLN A 181 6.32 22.49 21.91
C GLN A 181 5.80 21.20 22.56
N GLY A 182 4.60 20.76 22.18
CA GLY A 182 3.98 19.55 22.68
C GLY A 182 4.85 18.33 22.47
N TYR A 183 4.90 17.45 23.47
CA TYR A 183 5.52 16.14 23.37
C TYR A 183 4.48 15.08 23.71
N LEU A 184 4.23 14.20 22.75
CA LEU A 184 3.35 13.05 22.88
C LEU A 184 4.19 11.80 23.10
N ARG A 185 3.89 11.07 24.17
CA ARG A 185 4.43 9.73 24.41
C ARG A 185 3.30 8.71 24.49
N LEU A 186 3.24 7.86 23.47
CA LEU A 186 2.48 6.60 23.50
C LEU A 186 3.51 5.48 23.57
N ASP A 187 3.56 4.73 24.66
CA ASP A 187 4.61 3.72 24.91
C ASP A 187 4.01 2.49 25.58
N GLY A 188 3.44 1.61 24.75
CA GLY A 188 2.81 0.36 25.18
C GLY A 188 3.79 -0.79 25.42
N ALA A 189 3.26 -1.95 25.75
CA ALA A 189 4.07 -3.18 25.81
C ALA A 189 4.42 -3.66 24.40
N PRO A 190 5.68 -4.03 24.13
CA PRO A 190 6.09 -4.52 22.82
C PRO A 190 5.44 -5.86 22.51
N ARG A 191 5.07 -6.03 21.23
CA ARG A 191 4.46 -7.25 20.70
C ARG A 191 5.01 -7.50 19.31
N THR A 192 5.24 -8.76 18.95
CA THR A 192 5.46 -9.15 17.54
C THR A 192 4.25 -8.69 16.74
N ALA A 193 4.44 -7.76 15.78
CA ALA A 193 3.32 -7.20 15.05
C ALA A 193 2.62 -8.25 14.19
N TRP A 194 3.41 -9.07 13.48
CA TRP A 194 2.92 -10.16 12.66
C TRP A 194 3.94 -11.28 12.54
N THR A 195 3.45 -12.49 12.24
CA THR A 195 4.24 -13.65 11.85
C THR A 195 3.42 -14.53 10.93
N ARG A 196 4.06 -15.28 10.03
CA ARG A 196 3.35 -16.15 9.09
C ARG A 196 2.95 -17.48 9.72
N ALA A 197 1.88 -18.06 9.21
CA ALA A 197 1.53 -19.45 9.46
C ALA A 197 2.61 -20.39 8.88
N ALA A 198 3.06 -21.35 9.67
CA ALA A 198 4.04 -22.36 9.27
C ALA A 198 3.41 -23.55 8.52
N THR A 199 2.09 -23.69 8.61
CA THR A 199 1.30 -24.77 7.99
C THR A 199 0.11 -24.18 7.25
N ASP A 200 -0.49 -24.96 6.35
CA ASP A 200 -1.82 -24.63 5.82
C ASP A 200 -2.80 -24.51 6.99
N LEU A 201 -3.70 -23.54 6.91
CA LEU A 201 -4.79 -23.37 7.86
C LEU A 201 -6.12 -23.70 7.18
N ARG A 202 -7.00 -24.42 7.86
CA ARG A 202 -8.26 -24.91 7.32
C ARG A 202 -9.45 -24.30 8.06
N PRO A 203 -10.62 -24.16 7.40
CA PRO A 203 -11.86 -23.90 8.11
C PRO A 203 -12.08 -24.95 9.20
N GLY A 204 -12.46 -24.50 10.40
CA GLY A 204 -12.62 -25.36 11.58
C GLY A 204 -11.39 -25.43 12.50
N ASP A 205 -10.20 -25.03 12.04
CA ASP A 205 -9.00 -25.04 12.88
C ASP A 205 -9.12 -24.03 14.03
N THR A 206 -8.75 -24.45 15.24
CA THR A 206 -8.68 -23.59 16.44
C THR A 206 -7.25 -23.41 16.93
N ALA A 207 -6.26 -23.95 16.23
CA ALA A 207 -4.85 -23.84 16.57
C ALA A 207 -4.05 -23.38 15.35
N LEU A 208 -3.38 -22.24 15.49
CA LEU A 208 -2.48 -21.69 14.50
C LEU A 208 -1.05 -22.12 14.84
N LYS A 209 -0.37 -22.77 13.88
CA LYS A 209 1.08 -22.98 13.98
C LYS A 209 1.79 -21.84 13.27
N LEU A 210 2.57 -21.07 14.00
CA LEU A 210 3.31 -19.91 13.50
C LEU A 210 4.76 -20.28 13.15
N ALA A 211 5.37 -19.53 12.24
CA ALA A 211 6.76 -19.71 11.81
C ALA A 211 7.77 -19.46 12.94
N ALA A 212 7.44 -18.54 13.85
CA ALA A 212 8.19 -18.29 15.07
C ALA A 212 7.24 -18.10 16.26
N ALA A 213 7.76 -18.30 17.48
CA ALA A 213 7.02 -17.96 18.69
C ALA A 213 6.83 -16.44 18.77
N PRO A 214 5.60 -15.93 18.84
CA PRO A 214 5.38 -14.49 18.94
C PRO A 214 5.73 -14.00 20.34
N GLU A 215 6.35 -12.82 20.40
CA GLU A 215 6.67 -12.13 21.65
C GLU A 215 5.51 -11.22 22.07
N GLY A 216 5.15 -11.24 23.35
CA GLY A 216 4.15 -10.34 23.93
C GLY A 216 2.68 -10.63 23.57
N TRP A 217 2.39 -11.67 22.78
CA TRP A 217 1.01 -12.10 22.51
C TRP A 217 0.39 -12.75 23.75
N GLN A 218 -0.90 -12.49 23.97
CA GLN A 218 -1.60 -12.95 25.16
C GLN A 218 -3.07 -13.33 24.88
N PRO A 219 -3.71 -14.12 25.75
CA PRO A 219 -5.15 -14.32 25.70
C PRO A 219 -5.93 -13.00 25.61
N GLY A 220 -6.95 -12.96 24.76
CA GLY A 220 -7.74 -11.77 24.49
C GLY A 220 -7.22 -10.89 23.35
N ASP A 221 -6.01 -11.14 22.83
CA ASP A 221 -5.53 -10.41 21.65
C ASP A 221 -6.38 -10.73 20.41
N GLU A 222 -6.76 -9.69 19.69
CA GLU A 222 -7.41 -9.76 18.37
C GLU A 222 -6.36 -9.95 17.26
N LEU A 223 -6.60 -10.94 16.41
CA LEU A 223 -5.78 -11.26 15.25
C LEU A 223 -6.56 -11.13 13.96
N ALA A 224 -5.88 -10.74 12.88
CA ALA A 224 -6.36 -10.92 11.51
C ALA A 224 -5.47 -11.95 10.80
N VAL A 225 -6.08 -12.98 10.21
CA VAL A 225 -5.41 -13.97 9.35
C VAL A 225 -5.69 -13.57 7.90
N THR A 226 -4.64 -13.33 7.13
CA THR A 226 -4.72 -12.81 5.76
C THR A 226 -5.14 -13.88 4.74
N PRO A 227 -5.86 -13.52 3.67
CA PRO A 227 -6.23 -14.46 2.63
C PRO A 227 -5.02 -14.90 1.80
N THR A 228 -5.02 -16.15 1.35
CA THR A 228 -3.96 -16.70 0.47
C THR A 228 -4.50 -17.52 -0.71
N ALA A 229 -5.82 -17.58 -0.88
CA ALA A 229 -6.47 -18.37 -1.94
C ALA A 229 -6.11 -17.82 -3.35
N PRO A 230 -6.13 -18.67 -4.40
CA PRO A 230 -5.93 -18.22 -5.78
C PRO A 230 -7.08 -17.31 -6.27
N PRO A 231 -6.86 -16.48 -7.30
CA PRO A 231 -7.81 -15.44 -7.73
C PRO A 231 -9.07 -15.98 -8.44
N ASP A 232 -9.11 -17.28 -8.75
CA ASP A 232 -10.31 -18.00 -9.21
C ASP A 232 -11.24 -18.45 -8.07
N THR A 233 -10.82 -18.24 -6.81
CA THR A 233 -11.64 -18.50 -5.62
C THR A 233 -12.50 -17.28 -5.30
N GLU A 234 -13.75 -17.51 -4.90
CA GLU A 234 -14.63 -16.45 -4.40
C GLU A 234 -14.00 -15.78 -3.17
N ASP A 235 -14.15 -14.46 -3.07
CA ASP A 235 -13.60 -13.66 -1.97
C ASP A 235 -12.07 -13.80 -1.77
N PHE A 236 -11.31 -14.18 -2.80
CA PHE A 236 -9.85 -14.39 -2.69
C PHE A 236 -9.11 -13.21 -2.07
N SER A 237 -9.60 -11.97 -2.22
CA SER A 237 -8.98 -10.76 -1.68
C SER A 237 -9.57 -10.29 -0.35
N THR A 238 -10.67 -10.90 0.12
CA THR A 238 -11.47 -10.43 1.26
C THR A 238 -11.77 -11.49 2.31
N ALA A 239 -11.42 -12.76 2.06
CA ALA A 239 -11.60 -13.93 2.93
C ALA A 239 -10.66 -13.94 4.17
N TYR A 240 -10.75 -12.90 4.99
CA TYR A 240 -10.02 -12.76 6.25
C TYR A 240 -10.72 -13.50 7.40
N ASP A 241 -9.94 -14.01 8.35
CA ASP A 241 -10.45 -14.43 9.66
C ASP A 241 -10.04 -13.43 10.75
N LEU A 242 -11.01 -12.77 11.37
CA LEU A 242 -10.82 -11.97 12.58
C LEU A 242 -11.12 -12.84 13.80
N VAL A 243 -10.08 -13.16 14.57
CA VAL A 243 -10.15 -14.14 15.66
C VAL A 243 -9.53 -13.60 16.94
N THR A 244 -9.83 -14.24 18.07
CA THR A 244 -9.27 -13.88 19.38
C THR A 244 -8.41 -15.01 19.92
N VAL A 245 -7.27 -14.66 20.50
CA VAL A 245 -6.37 -15.60 21.17
C VAL A 245 -7.01 -16.12 22.46
N ALA A 246 -7.12 -17.43 22.59
CA ALA A 246 -7.44 -18.11 23.84
C ALA A 246 -6.17 -18.43 24.66
N ARG A 247 -5.08 -18.83 23.98
CA ARG A 247 -3.82 -19.22 24.61
C ARG A 247 -2.65 -19.13 23.64
N VAL A 248 -1.45 -18.83 24.16
CA VAL A 248 -0.18 -18.89 23.43
C VAL A 248 0.73 -19.92 24.11
N ASP A 249 1.29 -20.85 23.34
CA ASP A 249 2.24 -21.86 23.79
C ASP A 249 3.37 -22.01 22.75
N GLY A 250 4.49 -21.33 22.99
CA GLY A 250 5.56 -21.19 22.02
C GLY A 250 5.05 -20.61 20.69
N ALA A 251 5.27 -21.32 19.59
CA ALA A 251 4.79 -20.94 18.25
C ALA A 251 3.38 -21.46 17.92
N THR A 252 2.63 -21.95 18.91
CA THR A 252 1.25 -22.41 18.72
C THR A 252 0.29 -21.46 19.42
N VAL A 253 -0.67 -20.92 18.68
CA VAL A 253 -1.70 -20.02 19.20
C VAL A 253 -3.05 -20.71 19.11
N THR A 254 -3.71 -20.90 20.25
CA THR A 254 -5.07 -21.43 20.32
C THR A 254 -6.07 -20.29 20.24
N LEU A 255 -7.11 -20.43 19.44
CA LEU A 255 -8.17 -19.45 19.19
C LEU A 255 -9.41 -19.74 20.03
N THR A 256 -10.20 -18.70 20.33
CA THR A 256 -11.49 -18.84 21.02
C THR A 256 -12.61 -19.36 20.10
N ALA A 257 -12.45 -19.19 18.79
CA ALA A 257 -13.36 -19.65 17.76
C ALA A 257 -12.56 -20.23 16.57
N PRO A 258 -13.13 -21.19 15.82
CA PRO A 258 -12.46 -21.77 14.67
C PRO A 258 -12.34 -20.76 13.52
N LEU A 259 -11.33 -20.95 12.67
CA LEU A 259 -11.23 -20.27 11.38
C LEU A 259 -12.42 -20.60 10.49
N ARG A 260 -12.85 -19.63 9.68
CA ARG A 260 -13.93 -19.76 8.70
C ARG A 260 -13.38 -20.03 7.30
N HIS A 261 -12.23 -19.47 6.98
CA HIS A 261 -11.63 -19.54 5.65
C HIS A 261 -10.42 -20.46 5.63
N ALA A 262 -10.10 -20.97 4.44
CA ALA A 262 -8.87 -21.69 4.20
C ALA A 262 -7.75 -20.70 3.89
N HIS A 263 -6.59 -20.90 4.50
CA HIS A 263 -5.39 -20.10 4.26
C HIS A 263 -4.24 -21.05 3.90
N PRO A 264 -4.25 -21.62 2.68
CA PRO A 264 -3.19 -22.52 2.22
C PRO A 264 -1.84 -21.81 2.14
N ARG A 265 -0.75 -22.56 2.32
CA ARG A 265 0.58 -22.07 2.00
C ARG A 265 0.79 -22.07 0.49
N VAL A 266 1.49 -21.05 0.00
CA VAL A 266 1.74 -20.84 -1.42
C VAL A 266 3.22 -21.00 -1.70
N ALA A 267 3.57 -22.02 -2.48
CA ALA A 267 4.93 -22.25 -2.96
C ALA A 267 5.14 -21.50 -4.28
N LEU A 268 5.78 -20.32 -4.21
CA LEU A 268 5.95 -19.45 -5.38
C LEU A 268 7.08 -19.90 -6.32
N GLY A 269 7.94 -20.80 -5.86
CA GLY A 269 9.26 -21.04 -6.45
C GLY A 269 10.32 -20.08 -5.87
N GLY A 270 11.54 -20.11 -6.43
CA GLY A 270 12.66 -19.31 -5.90
C GLY A 270 13.07 -19.66 -4.46
N GLY A 271 12.74 -20.86 -4.00
CA GLY A 271 12.98 -21.34 -2.63
C GLY A 271 11.99 -20.83 -1.57
N ALA A 272 10.97 -20.06 -1.93
CA ALA A 272 10.03 -19.46 -0.99
C ALA A 272 8.70 -20.22 -0.90
N THR A 273 8.14 -20.30 0.31
CA THR A 273 6.78 -20.80 0.56
C THR A 273 6.16 -20.00 1.70
N PHE A 274 5.16 -19.18 1.37
CA PHE A 274 4.51 -18.29 2.32
C PHE A 274 3.23 -18.92 2.86
N GLY A 275 3.01 -18.80 4.17
CA GLY A 275 1.68 -18.95 4.77
C GLY A 275 1.07 -17.58 5.05
N ALA A 276 -0.21 -17.55 5.41
CA ALA A 276 -0.88 -16.30 5.77
C ALA A 276 -0.14 -15.55 6.87
N GLU A 277 0.02 -14.24 6.72
CA GLU A 277 0.36 -13.35 7.81
C GLU A 277 -0.76 -13.38 8.86
N VAL A 278 -0.35 -13.60 10.11
CA VAL A 278 -1.21 -13.48 11.28
C VAL A 278 -0.86 -12.18 11.99
N LEU A 279 -1.70 -11.17 11.81
CA LEU A 279 -1.50 -9.81 12.30
C LEU A 279 -2.07 -9.67 13.72
N ASN A 280 -1.28 -9.25 14.70
CA ASN A 280 -1.80 -8.90 16.03
C ASN A 280 -2.22 -7.43 16.06
N LEU A 281 -3.52 -7.20 16.19
CA LEU A 281 -4.13 -5.88 16.13
C LEU A 281 -4.31 -5.23 17.52
N SER A 282 -3.92 -5.93 18.59
CA SER A 282 -4.15 -5.49 19.97
C SER A 282 -2.95 -4.78 20.57
N ARG A 283 -3.19 -3.64 21.20
CA ARG A 283 -2.21 -2.87 21.99
C ARG A 283 -2.84 -2.38 23.29
N ASN A 284 -2.00 -2.14 24.29
CA ASN A 284 -2.44 -1.67 25.61
C ASN A 284 -2.30 -0.14 25.80
N VAL A 285 -1.89 0.59 24.76
CA VAL A 285 -2.12 2.04 24.64
C VAL A 285 -3.09 2.25 23.50
N ARG A 286 -4.18 3.01 23.75
CA ARG A 286 -5.26 3.22 22.78
C ARG A 286 -5.59 4.70 22.64
N VAL A 287 -5.74 5.16 21.40
CA VAL A 287 -6.36 6.45 21.07
C VAL A 287 -7.48 6.16 20.09
N GLU A 288 -8.71 6.46 20.48
CA GLU A 288 -9.87 5.96 19.76
C GLU A 288 -11.08 6.90 19.73
N GLY A 289 -11.74 6.96 18.57
CA GLY A 289 -13.10 7.44 18.45
C GLY A 289 -14.11 6.33 18.75
N THR A 290 -15.18 6.28 17.97
CA THR A 290 -16.18 5.20 18.01
C THR A 290 -16.59 4.78 16.60
N ALA A 291 -17.22 3.61 16.46
CA ALA A 291 -17.73 3.14 15.17
C ALA A 291 -18.74 4.10 14.51
N GLN A 292 -19.38 4.99 15.28
CA GLN A 292 -20.34 5.98 14.79
C GLN A 292 -19.76 7.39 14.62
N GLY A 293 -18.52 7.62 15.08
CA GLY A 293 -17.90 8.93 15.07
C GLY A 293 -16.40 8.84 15.26
N ARG A 294 -15.67 9.13 14.18
CA ARG A 294 -14.21 9.02 14.09
C ARG A 294 -13.52 10.32 14.49
N ALA A 295 -12.56 10.22 15.40
CA ALA A 295 -11.69 11.34 15.79
C ALA A 295 -10.47 11.43 14.85
N HIS A 296 -9.43 12.17 15.23
CA HIS A 296 -8.17 12.22 14.47
C HIS A 296 -6.97 12.43 15.39
N VAL A 297 -5.77 12.17 14.87
CA VAL A 297 -4.50 12.53 15.53
C VAL A 297 -3.70 13.42 14.60
N HIS A 298 -3.40 14.64 15.06
CA HIS A 298 -2.72 15.67 14.27
C HIS A 298 -1.54 16.26 15.05
N LEU A 299 -0.34 16.11 14.49
CA LEU A 299 0.92 16.51 15.09
C LEU A 299 1.56 17.64 14.27
N THR A 300 1.62 18.83 14.86
CA THR A 300 2.26 20.03 14.32
C THR A 300 3.31 20.60 15.30
N SER A 301 3.64 19.85 16.34
CA SER A 301 4.61 20.25 17.35
C SER A 301 6.05 20.17 16.86
N SER A 302 6.89 21.11 17.25
CA SER A 302 8.32 21.13 16.91
C SER A 302 9.17 20.17 17.75
N ARG A 303 8.57 19.25 18.50
CA ARG A 303 9.28 18.19 19.22
C ARG A 303 8.89 16.85 18.60
N PRO A 304 9.88 15.99 18.29
CA PRO A 304 9.60 14.61 17.88
C PRO A 304 8.73 13.90 18.92
N PRO A 305 7.60 13.30 18.52
CA PRO A 305 6.81 12.44 19.40
C PRO A 305 7.48 11.06 19.51
N ASP A 306 7.14 10.32 20.55
CA ASP A 306 7.39 8.88 20.62
C ASP A 306 6.06 8.14 20.53
N VAL A 307 5.88 7.36 19.46
CA VAL A 307 4.64 6.63 19.19
C VAL A 307 4.96 5.15 19.01
N ARG A 308 4.84 4.37 20.09
CA ARG A 308 5.24 2.97 20.15
C ARG A 308 4.13 2.11 20.74
N HIS A 309 3.85 0.99 20.06
CA HIS A 309 2.92 -0.04 20.53
C HIS A 309 1.55 0.50 20.93
N ALA A 310 1.03 1.43 20.14
CA ALA A 310 -0.30 2.01 20.31
C ALA A 310 -1.28 1.48 19.27
N ALA A 311 -2.54 1.34 19.65
CA ALA A 311 -3.65 1.10 18.73
C ALA A 311 -4.43 2.40 18.54
N LEU A 312 -4.54 2.81 17.28
CA LEU A 312 -5.25 3.99 16.83
C LEU A 312 -6.48 3.51 16.05
N ARG A 313 -7.69 3.77 16.56
CA ARG A 313 -8.90 3.10 16.06
C ARG A 313 -10.09 4.04 15.95
N TRP A 314 -10.90 3.85 14.90
CA TRP A 314 -12.02 4.76 14.59
C TRP A 314 -11.55 6.21 14.53
N LEU A 315 -10.58 6.43 13.65
CA LEU A 315 -10.03 7.75 13.33
C LEU A 315 -10.26 8.07 11.86
N GLY A 316 -10.00 9.30 11.44
CA GLY A 316 -10.21 9.72 10.06
C GLY A 316 -11.69 9.97 9.76
N PRO A 317 -12.27 11.09 10.23
CA PRO A 317 -13.66 11.43 9.95
C PRO A 317 -13.90 11.62 8.45
N ARG A 318 -15.13 11.39 8.02
CA ARG A 318 -15.59 11.60 6.65
C ARG A 318 -16.77 12.57 6.62
N ALA A 319 -16.90 13.26 5.50
CA ALA A 319 -18.03 14.13 5.20
C ALA A 319 -18.72 13.68 3.91
N ASP A 320 -19.96 14.09 3.70
CA ASP A 320 -20.62 13.86 2.42
C ASP A 320 -19.84 14.59 1.32
N GLY A 321 -19.39 13.82 0.32
CA GLY A 321 -18.77 14.34 -0.89
C GLY A 321 -19.81 14.96 -1.83
N LYS A 322 -19.34 15.43 -2.99
CA LYS A 322 -20.23 16.03 -4.00
C LYS A 322 -20.99 14.98 -4.82
N ASP A 323 -20.51 13.74 -4.79
CA ASP A 323 -21.01 12.68 -5.64
C ASP A 323 -22.01 11.78 -4.90
N THR A 324 -22.80 11.05 -5.69
CA THR A 324 -23.71 10.02 -5.17
C THR A 324 -23.45 8.69 -5.88
N TRP A 325 -23.67 7.60 -5.15
CA TRP A 325 -23.64 6.24 -5.67
C TRP A 325 -24.88 5.49 -5.17
N GLU A 326 -25.63 4.86 -6.08
CA GLU A 326 -26.87 4.15 -5.76
C GLU A 326 -27.87 4.98 -4.92
N GLY A 327 -27.94 6.29 -5.19
CA GLY A 327 -28.84 7.21 -4.50
C GLY A 327 -28.41 7.62 -3.09
N LYS A 328 -27.19 7.29 -2.66
CA LYS A 328 -26.58 7.73 -1.39
C LYS A 328 -25.38 8.64 -1.65
N PRO A 329 -25.10 9.64 -0.81
CA PRO A 329 -23.86 10.40 -0.88
C PRO A 329 -22.63 9.48 -0.77
N VAL A 330 -21.64 9.71 -1.62
CA VAL A 330 -20.31 9.12 -1.44
C VAL A 330 -19.61 9.96 -0.39
N THR A 331 -19.14 9.34 0.69
CA THR A 331 -18.39 10.09 1.71
C THR A 331 -16.95 10.29 1.27
N GLU A 332 -16.31 11.40 1.66
CA GLU A 332 -14.91 11.73 1.41
C GLU A 332 -14.19 11.93 2.75
N ALA A 333 -12.89 11.62 2.81
CA ALA A 333 -12.08 11.93 3.98
C ALA A 333 -12.06 13.44 4.28
N VAL A 334 -12.24 13.81 5.55
CA VAL A 334 -12.06 15.20 5.98
C VAL A 334 -10.58 15.56 5.87
N LEU A 335 -10.29 16.57 5.07
CA LEU A 335 -8.92 17.02 4.78
C LEU A 335 -8.10 17.25 6.06
N GLY A 336 -6.91 16.64 6.14
CA GLY A 336 -5.95 16.83 7.23
C GLY A 336 -6.34 16.20 8.57
N ARG A 337 -7.37 15.34 8.60
CA ARG A 337 -7.85 14.66 9.81
C ARG A 337 -7.76 13.16 9.59
N TYR A 338 -6.61 12.58 9.94
CA TYR A 338 -6.24 11.21 9.57
C TYR A 338 -5.95 10.33 10.80
N GLY A 339 -5.56 9.08 10.57
CA GLY A 339 -5.19 8.12 11.62
C GLY A 339 -4.01 8.60 12.46
N LEU A 340 -2.84 8.78 11.83
CA LEU A 340 -1.64 9.37 12.44
C LEU A 340 -1.01 10.37 11.47
N HIS A 341 -1.23 11.66 11.73
CA HIS A 341 -0.84 12.74 10.82
C HIS A 341 0.30 13.60 11.38
N PHE A 342 1.50 13.42 10.83
CA PHE A 342 2.62 14.34 11.00
C PHE A 342 2.49 15.42 9.93
N HIS A 343 2.24 16.66 10.33
CA HIS A 343 1.84 17.70 9.41
C HIS A 343 2.84 18.85 9.40
N MET A 344 3.59 18.94 8.30
CA MET A 344 4.57 19.99 8.02
C MET A 344 5.63 20.16 9.13
N LEU A 345 6.12 19.04 9.67
CA LEU A 345 7.15 19.07 10.71
C LEU A 345 8.54 19.38 10.14
N LEU A 346 8.73 19.25 8.82
CA LEU A 346 10.01 19.45 8.15
C LEU A 346 11.12 18.66 8.86
N ASP A 347 12.27 19.28 9.13
CA ASP A 347 13.39 18.63 9.79
C ASP A 347 13.15 18.33 11.28
N THR A 348 12.09 18.87 11.89
CA THR A 348 11.80 18.63 13.32
C THR A 348 11.35 17.20 13.61
N SER A 349 10.91 16.45 12.60
CA SER A 349 10.56 15.03 12.73
C SER A 349 11.73 14.07 12.47
N ARG A 350 12.92 14.57 12.12
CA ARG A 350 14.05 13.70 11.78
C ARG A 350 14.48 12.88 13.01
N GLY A 351 14.56 11.57 12.82
CA GLY A 351 14.86 10.62 13.88
C GLY A 351 13.64 10.14 14.66
N THR A 352 12.42 10.57 14.29
CA THR A 352 11.18 9.99 14.85
C THR A 352 11.08 8.52 14.47
N VAL A 353 10.79 7.69 15.47
CA VAL A 353 10.49 6.27 15.28
C VAL A 353 9.06 6.01 15.71
N VAL A 354 8.27 5.49 14.77
CA VAL A 354 6.93 4.95 14.98
C VAL A 354 7.05 3.44 14.90
N GLU A 355 6.86 2.72 16.01
CA GLU A 355 7.09 1.26 15.99
C GLU A 355 5.98 0.44 16.63
N GLY A 356 5.65 -0.69 15.99
CA GLY A 356 4.62 -1.60 16.47
C GLY A 356 3.23 -0.98 16.56
N VAL A 357 2.97 0.14 15.90
CA VAL A 357 1.68 0.86 15.93
C VAL A 357 0.68 0.18 15.01
N VAL A 358 -0.56 0.07 15.49
CA VAL A 358 -1.69 -0.41 14.70
C VAL A 358 -2.63 0.75 14.46
N VAL A 359 -2.90 1.07 13.19
CA VAL A 359 -4.02 1.94 12.80
C VAL A 359 -5.07 1.06 12.15
N ARG A 360 -6.31 1.07 12.66
CA ARG A 360 -7.36 0.23 12.10
C ARG A 360 -8.76 0.82 12.19
N ASP A 361 -9.66 0.30 11.35
CA ASP A 361 -11.05 0.77 11.27
C ASP A 361 -11.10 2.30 11.09
N THR A 362 -10.26 2.82 10.19
CA THR A 362 -10.07 4.25 9.98
C THR A 362 -10.72 4.70 8.68
N GLY A 363 -11.37 5.87 8.71
CA GLY A 363 -12.07 6.45 7.58
C GLY A 363 -11.23 7.31 6.66
N SER A 364 -9.92 7.32 6.83
CA SER A 364 -8.97 8.00 5.97
C SER A 364 -7.59 7.34 6.10
N HIS A 365 -6.56 7.96 5.54
CA HIS A 365 -5.19 7.47 5.57
C HIS A 365 -4.74 7.06 6.98
N ALA A 366 -3.99 5.96 7.08
CA ALA A 366 -3.52 5.44 8.35
C ALA A 366 -2.25 6.16 8.84
N PHE A 367 -1.21 6.19 8.01
CA PHE A 367 0.09 6.76 8.36
C PHE A 367 0.44 7.87 7.35
N VAL A 368 0.61 9.10 7.85
CA VAL A 368 0.69 10.29 7.02
C VAL A 368 1.88 11.16 7.45
N PRO A 369 3.08 10.97 6.87
CA PRO A 369 4.20 11.90 6.98
C PRO A 369 4.03 13.02 5.93
N HIS A 370 3.22 14.05 6.22
CA HIS A 370 3.03 15.19 5.31
C HIS A 370 4.11 16.25 5.54
N ALA A 371 4.93 16.55 4.53
CA ALA A 371 6.06 17.48 4.58
C ALA A 371 6.88 17.35 5.89
N SER A 372 7.21 16.11 6.25
CA SER A 372 7.84 15.72 7.52
C SER A 372 8.94 14.70 7.24
N HIS A 373 10.20 15.04 7.52
CA HIS A 373 11.34 14.23 7.07
C HIS A 373 11.86 13.28 8.16
N GLY A 374 12.52 12.20 7.73
CA GLY A 374 13.32 11.33 8.60
C GLY A 374 12.53 10.51 9.60
N ILE A 375 11.34 10.02 9.22
CA ILE A 375 10.47 9.20 10.05
C ILE A 375 10.62 7.73 9.67
N THR A 376 10.91 6.87 10.65
CA THR A 376 10.91 5.41 10.48
C THR A 376 9.64 4.80 11.05
N PHE A 377 8.88 4.11 10.22
CA PHE A 377 7.79 3.22 10.62
C PHE A 377 8.30 1.78 10.63
N ARG A 378 8.22 1.11 11.78
CA ARG A 378 8.75 -0.25 11.97
C ARG A 378 7.70 -1.19 12.53
N GLY A 379 7.39 -2.26 11.81
CA GLY A 379 6.41 -3.25 12.25
C GLY A 379 5.02 -2.63 12.49
N CYS A 380 4.68 -1.60 11.73
CA CYS A 380 3.38 -0.95 11.79
C CYS A 380 2.34 -1.74 10.99
N ILE A 381 1.09 -1.69 11.41
CA ILE A 381 -0.03 -2.36 10.73
C ILE A 381 -1.11 -1.33 10.45
N SER A 382 -1.52 -1.24 9.18
CA SER A 382 -2.81 -0.71 8.79
C SER A 382 -3.76 -1.88 8.51
N HIS A 383 -4.97 -1.83 9.06
CA HIS A 383 -6.01 -2.83 8.80
C HIS A 383 -7.41 -2.20 8.70
N GLU A 384 -8.21 -2.54 7.70
CA GLU A 384 -9.54 -1.91 7.48
C GLU A 384 -9.42 -0.39 7.41
N THR A 385 -8.59 0.08 6.49
CA THR A 385 -8.26 1.50 6.31
C THR A 385 -8.86 2.00 5.02
N TRP A 386 -9.53 3.14 5.07
CA TRP A 386 -10.05 3.82 3.89
C TRP A 386 -9.01 4.77 3.33
N GLU A 387 -9.03 5.00 2.01
CA GLU A 387 -7.98 5.76 1.32
C GLU A 387 -6.61 5.06 1.39
N ASP A 388 -5.56 5.66 0.83
CA ASP A 388 -4.22 5.07 0.85
C ASP A 388 -3.73 4.86 2.28
N ALA A 389 -3.30 3.65 2.62
CA ALA A 389 -2.98 3.30 3.99
C ALA A 389 -1.69 3.98 4.48
N TYR A 390 -0.59 3.75 3.78
CA TYR A 390 0.66 4.48 3.96
C TYR A 390 0.69 5.57 2.89
N TRP A 391 0.22 6.74 3.29
CA TRP A 391 0.15 7.89 2.41
C TRP A 391 1.51 8.57 2.32
N TRP A 392 1.72 9.22 1.19
CA TRP A 392 2.90 9.99 0.91
C TRP A 392 2.48 11.26 0.15
N ASP A 393 3.34 12.29 0.16
CA ASP A 393 3.06 13.63 -0.36
C ASP A 393 2.79 13.69 -1.88
N GLY A 394 2.93 14.83 -2.52
CA GLY A 394 2.90 14.99 -3.96
C GLY A 394 4.16 15.74 -4.41
N PRO A 395 4.36 15.93 -5.72
CA PRO A 395 5.33 16.92 -6.19
C PRO A 395 4.86 18.31 -5.75
N ILE A 396 5.76 19.29 -5.68
CA ILE A 396 5.37 20.68 -5.42
C ILE A 396 4.33 21.13 -6.45
N ASP A 397 3.07 21.22 -6.01
CA ASP A 397 1.92 21.64 -6.80
C ASP A 397 0.95 22.43 -5.91
N THR A 398 -0.22 22.79 -6.43
CA THR A 398 -1.24 23.49 -5.63
C THR A 398 -1.81 22.65 -4.48
N ARG A 399 -1.64 21.33 -4.51
CA ARG A 399 -2.13 20.38 -3.49
C ARG A 399 -1.08 20.08 -2.42
N THR A 400 0.21 20.12 -2.77
CA THR A 400 1.35 19.95 -1.85
C THR A 400 2.41 21.05 -2.03
N PRO A 401 2.07 22.33 -1.77
CA PRO A 401 2.96 23.46 -2.05
C PRO A 401 4.24 23.48 -1.21
N GLN A 402 4.31 22.70 -0.13
CA GLN A 402 5.46 22.58 0.77
C GLN A 402 6.57 21.69 0.21
N GLY A 403 6.24 20.85 -0.76
CA GLY A 403 7.12 19.82 -1.29
C GLY A 403 7.07 18.50 -0.53
N PRO A 404 7.80 17.50 -1.05
CA PRO A 404 7.73 16.12 -0.61
C PRO A 404 8.39 15.88 0.75
N SER A 405 7.98 14.80 1.42
CA SER A 405 8.71 14.23 2.56
C SER A 405 9.91 13.40 2.09
N ASP A 406 10.99 13.46 2.87
CA ASP A 406 12.27 12.82 2.59
C ASP A 406 12.64 11.86 3.73
N ASP A 407 13.50 10.89 3.42
CA ASP A 407 14.06 9.94 4.38
C ASP A 407 12.99 9.16 5.17
N ILE A 408 11.89 8.79 4.49
CA ILE A 408 10.83 7.96 5.06
C ILE A 408 11.22 6.49 4.95
N ALA A 409 11.19 5.76 6.05
CA ALA A 409 11.50 4.33 6.07
C ALA A 409 10.30 3.51 6.51
N TYR A 410 9.88 2.55 5.69
CA TYR A 410 8.94 1.50 6.05
C TYR A 410 9.69 0.18 6.22
N GLU A 411 9.69 -0.37 7.44
CA GLU A 411 10.42 -1.58 7.81
C GLU A 411 9.47 -2.63 8.37
N GLY A 412 9.18 -3.69 7.61
CA GLY A 412 8.29 -4.76 8.07
C GLY A 412 6.85 -4.32 8.32
N CYS A 413 6.41 -3.26 7.63
CA CYS A 413 5.06 -2.71 7.76
C CYS A 413 4.04 -3.52 6.95
N VAL A 414 2.78 -3.51 7.38
CA VAL A 414 1.68 -4.19 6.68
C VAL A 414 0.58 -3.20 6.33
N ALA A 415 0.16 -3.18 5.07
CA ALA A 415 -1.11 -2.62 4.62
C ALA A 415 -2.07 -3.79 4.34
N SER A 416 -3.09 -3.94 5.18
CA SER A 416 -4.05 -5.03 5.10
C SER A 416 -5.45 -4.47 4.91
N ARG A 417 -6.18 -4.98 3.91
CA ARG A 417 -7.59 -4.63 3.70
C ARG A 417 -7.79 -3.11 3.60
N THR A 418 -7.04 -2.50 2.67
CA THR A 418 -7.22 -1.10 2.28
C THR A 418 -8.43 -1.01 1.35
N VAL A 419 -9.37 -0.12 1.67
CA VAL A 419 -10.69 -0.05 1.02
C VAL A 419 -11.04 1.37 0.59
N PHE A 420 -12.08 1.50 -0.25
CA PHE A 420 -12.64 2.77 -0.68
C PHE A 420 -14.17 2.68 -0.74
N GLU A 421 -14.88 3.80 -0.62
CA GLU A 421 -16.34 3.86 -0.78
C GLU A 421 -16.74 4.74 -1.96
N PRO A 422 -17.62 4.25 -2.83
CA PRO A 422 -17.88 2.82 -3.09
C PRO A 422 -16.63 2.18 -3.71
N ASN A 423 -16.39 0.89 -3.47
CA ASN A 423 -15.18 0.22 -3.92
C ASN A 423 -14.82 0.43 -5.42
N PRO A 424 -15.77 0.39 -6.38
CA PRO A 424 -15.48 0.64 -7.79
C PRO A 424 -14.91 2.02 -8.12
N ARG A 425 -14.92 2.96 -7.17
CA ARG A 425 -14.36 4.30 -7.31
C ARG A 425 -12.96 4.46 -6.73
N GLY A 426 -12.42 3.41 -6.09
CA GLY A 426 -11.04 3.39 -5.58
C GLY A 426 -10.02 3.28 -6.70
N TYR A 427 -10.03 4.20 -7.66
CA TYR A 427 -9.04 4.29 -8.73
C TYR A 427 -7.67 4.55 -8.12
N ARG A 428 -6.68 3.71 -8.47
CA ARG A 428 -5.31 3.80 -7.93
C ARG A 428 -5.21 3.77 -6.40
N LEU A 429 -6.21 3.24 -5.71
CA LEU A 429 -6.12 3.00 -4.26
C LEU A 429 -4.89 2.13 -3.97
N THR A 430 -4.06 2.53 -3.01
CA THR A 430 -2.84 1.79 -2.72
C THR A 430 -2.62 1.46 -1.25
N GLY A 431 -1.97 0.33 -0.99
CA GLY A 431 -1.42 0.03 0.33
C GLY A 431 -0.31 1.01 0.70
N PHE A 432 0.62 1.23 -0.22
CA PHE A 432 1.77 2.10 -0.04
C PHE A 432 1.93 3.03 -1.26
N SER A 433 1.80 4.34 -1.03
CA SER A 433 2.11 5.35 -2.03
C SER A 433 3.61 5.67 -1.99
N LEU A 434 4.32 5.43 -3.08
CA LEU A 434 5.77 5.58 -3.21
C LEU A 434 6.10 6.72 -4.19
N GLY A 435 5.66 7.94 -3.87
CA GLY A 435 5.92 9.09 -4.74
C GLY A 435 7.25 9.82 -4.45
N ALA A 436 7.32 11.12 -4.74
CA ALA A 436 8.50 11.97 -4.68
C ALA A 436 9.29 12.04 -3.36
N GLY A 437 10.30 12.91 -3.34
CA GLY A 437 11.26 12.98 -2.24
C GLY A 437 12.41 12.00 -2.43
N THR A 438 13.34 12.05 -1.49
CA THR A 438 14.66 11.43 -1.57
C THR A 438 14.97 10.63 -0.32
N GLY A 439 15.81 9.60 -0.45
CA GLY A 439 16.27 8.79 0.70
C GLY A 439 15.22 7.84 1.29
N SER A 440 14.02 7.78 0.71
CA SER A 440 12.94 6.93 1.20
C SER A 440 13.15 5.45 0.88
N SER A 441 12.62 4.56 1.73
CA SER A 441 12.79 3.12 1.60
C SER A 441 11.57 2.32 2.06
N ALA A 442 11.33 1.20 1.38
CA ALA A 442 10.37 0.18 1.77
C ALA A 442 11.09 -1.18 1.78
N ARG A 443 11.10 -1.82 2.95
CA ARG A 443 11.80 -3.10 3.16
C ARG A 443 10.93 -4.07 3.93
N ASP A 444 10.91 -5.32 3.48
CA ASP A 444 10.24 -6.41 4.20
C ASP A 444 8.74 -6.15 4.45
N CYS A 445 8.12 -5.26 3.66
CA CYS A 445 6.73 -4.83 3.82
C CYS A 445 5.76 -5.80 3.12
N VAL A 446 4.51 -5.83 3.58
CA VAL A 446 3.44 -6.66 3.01
C VAL A 446 2.23 -5.79 2.67
N ALA A 447 1.74 -5.91 1.44
CA ALA A 447 0.46 -5.35 1.02
C ALA A 447 -0.50 -6.50 0.66
N VAL A 448 -1.65 -6.55 1.31
CA VAL A 448 -2.60 -7.66 1.15
C VAL A 448 -4.05 -7.23 1.20
N GLY A 449 -4.85 -7.76 0.28
CA GLY A 449 -6.27 -7.47 0.21
C GLY A 449 -6.57 -6.00 -0.05
N VAL A 450 -5.68 -5.27 -0.73
CA VAL A 450 -5.99 -3.91 -1.21
C VAL A 450 -7.10 -4.02 -2.25
N GLN A 451 -8.19 -3.28 -2.01
CA GLN A 451 -9.35 -3.24 -2.88
C GLN A 451 -9.24 -2.06 -3.87
N GLY A 452 -10.35 -1.60 -4.43
CA GLY A 452 -10.39 -0.50 -5.39
C GLY A 452 -10.78 -0.95 -6.80
N ALA A 453 -10.33 -0.19 -7.79
CA ALA A 453 -10.58 -0.37 -9.21
C ALA A 453 -9.30 -0.15 -10.01
N THR A 454 -9.38 0.08 -11.33
CA THR A 454 -8.24 0.25 -12.24
C THR A 454 -7.04 0.97 -11.61
N GLY A 455 -5.87 0.34 -11.68
CA GLY A 455 -4.62 0.87 -11.14
C GLY A 455 -4.45 0.72 -9.62
N ALA A 456 -5.47 0.27 -8.89
CA ALA A 456 -5.31 -0.05 -7.48
C ALA A 456 -4.24 -1.13 -7.28
N SER A 457 -3.48 -1.04 -6.21
CA SER A 457 -2.29 -1.89 -6.04
C SER A 457 -1.80 -2.02 -4.62
N GLY A 458 -0.91 -2.98 -4.37
CA GLY A 458 -0.20 -3.05 -3.11
C GLY A 458 0.78 -1.88 -2.93
N TYR A 459 1.49 -1.54 -4.00
CA TYR A 459 2.49 -0.48 -4.05
C TYR A 459 2.33 0.35 -5.32
N GLU A 460 2.31 1.67 -5.19
CA GLU A 460 2.13 2.58 -6.31
C GLU A 460 3.31 3.53 -6.47
N TRP A 461 3.84 3.66 -7.69
CA TRP A 461 4.59 4.86 -8.11
C TRP A 461 3.66 5.78 -8.93
N PRO A 462 3.14 6.86 -8.32
CA PRO A 462 2.08 7.66 -8.92
C PRO A 462 2.60 8.61 -10.00
N GLU A 463 1.67 9.10 -10.81
CA GLU A 463 1.95 10.04 -11.88
C GLU A 463 2.46 11.37 -11.34
N THR A 464 3.42 11.99 -12.03
CA THR A 464 4.03 13.30 -11.70
C THR A 464 4.76 13.40 -10.36
N SER A 465 4.83 12.33 -9.56
CA SER A 465 5.48 12.35 -8.25
C SER A 465 6.66 11.38 -8.19
N GLU A 466 7.72 11.69 -8.93
CA GLU A 466 8.89 10.82 -8.97
C GLU A 466 9.74 10.92 -7.69
N GLY A 467 9.89 9.79 -6.99
CA GLY A 467 10.88 9.62 -5.93
C GLY A 467 11.56 8.27 -6.07
N VAL A 468 12.90 8.25 -5.95
CA VAL A 468 13.67 7.01 -6.05
C VAL A 468 13.64 6.33 -4.69
N TRP A 469 12.74 5.37 -4.55
CA TRP A 469 12.63 4.56 -3.35
C TRP A 469 13.61 3.41 -3.39
N THR A 470 14.29 3.20 -2.27
CA THR A 470 14.98 1.95 -2.04
C THR A 470 13.94 0.87 -1.71
N PHE A 471 13.67 -0.04 -2.66
CA PHE A 471 12.61 -1.04 -2.55
C PHE A 471 13.16 -2.46 -2.63
N GLU A 472 13.06 -3.22 -1.53
CA GLU A 472 13.49 -4.62 -1.53
C GLU A 472 12.71 -5.53 -0.58
N ARG A 473 12.59 -6.81 -0.93
CA ARG A 473 11.92 -7.83 -0.09
C ARG A 473 10.50 -7.46 0.32
N CYS A 474 9.79 -6.73 -0.53
CA CYS A 474 8.38 -6.44 -0.32
C CYS A 474 7.51 -7.55 -0.94
N LEU A 475 6.35 -7.78 -0.35
CA LEU A 475 5.36 -8.76 -0.80
C LEU A 475 4.03 -8.06 -1.11
N ALA A 476 3.40 -8.42 -2.22
CA ALA A 476 2.02 -8.04 -2.51
C ALA A 476 1.18 -9.26 -2.89
N HIS A 477 0.09 -9.54 -2.20
CA HIS A 477 -0.74 -10.68 -2.58
C HIS A 477 -2.21 -10.50 -2.29
N ASN A 478 -3.04 -11.26 -3.01
CA ASN A 478 -4.48 -11.25 -2.82
C ASN A 478 -5.08 -9.83 -2.89
N ASN A 479 -4.45 -8.90 -3.61
CA ASN A 479 -5.05 -7.61 -3.92
C ASN A 479 -6.10 -7.80 -5.02
N LEU A 480 -7.14 -6.96 -5.01
CA LEU A 480 -8.23 -7.05 -5.98
C LEU A 480 -7.73 -6.78 -7.40
N GLU A 481 -6.78 -5.84 -7.55
CA GLU A 481 -6.15 -5.48 -8.82
C GLU A 481 -4.66 -5.87 -8.77
N ASN A 482 -3.72 -4.93 -8.66
CA ASN A 482 -2.31 -5.23 -8.92
C ASN A 482 -1.47 -5.48 -7.67
N GLY A 483 -0.32 -6.14 -7.85
CA GLY A 483 0.74 -6.17 -6.85
C GLY A 483 1.46 -4.81 -6.80
N VAL A 484 2.08 -4.42 -7.91
CA VAL A 484 2.69 -3.11 -8.14
C VAL A 484 1.98 -2.43 -9.30
N PHE A 485 1.71 -1.12 -9.16
CA PHE A 485 1.28 -0.27 -10.26
C PHE A 485 2.25 0.92 -10.41
N VAL A 486 2.77 1.11 -11.62
CA VAL A 486 3.62 2.26 -11.95
C VAL A 486 2.91 3.08 -13.01
N TRP A 487 2.54 4.31 -12.67
CA TRP A 487 2.03 5.27 -13.65
C TRP A 487 2.88 6.52 -13.71
N LEU A 488 4.19 6.30 -13.67
CA LEU A 488 5.21 7.34 -13.60
C LEU A 488 5.74 7.71 -15.00
N ASN A 489 6.29 8.92 -15.08
CA ASN A 489 7.20 9.36 -16.13
C ASN A 489 8.59 9.52 -15.53
N ALA A 490 9.37 8.44 -15.49
CA ALA A 490 10.58 8.40 -14.67
C ALA A 490 11.80 9.09 -15.31
N GLU A 491 12.21 10.25 -14.82
CA GLU A 491 13.51 10.87 -15.18
C GLU A 491 14.69 10.21 -14.45
N HIS A 492 14.40 9.50 -13.37
CA HIS A 492 15.37 8.81 -12.54
C HIS A 492 15.20 7.29 -12.65
N HIS A 493 16.29 6.58 -12.38
CA HIS A 493 16.31 5.12 -12.47
C HIS A 493 15.79 4.50 -11.17
N HIS A 494 14.79 3.63 -11.27
CA HIS A 494 14.21 2.92 -10.13
C HIS A 494 14.65 1.47 -10.09
N THR A 495 14.72 0.87 -8.90
CA THR A 495 15.03 -0.55 -8.75
C THR A 495 14.04 -1.21 -7.83
N VAL A 496 13.39 -2.26 -8.34
CA VAL A 496 12.50 -3.15 -7.60
C VAL A 496 13.17 -4.51 -7.54
N THR A 497 13.64 -4.92 -6.36
CA THR A 497 14.41 -6.16 -6.21
C THR A 497 13.90 -7.07 -5.11
N GLN A 498 14.10 -8.38 -5.27
CA GLN A 498 13.65 -9.40 -4.32
C GLN A 498 12.15 -9.28 -3.98
N TYR A 499 11.35 -8.80 -4.92
CA TYR A 499 9.92 -8.61 -4.76
C TYR A 499 9.18 -9.91 -5.03
N ALA A 500 8.09 -10.13 -4.29
CA ALA A 500 7.18 -11.24 -4.54
C ALA A 500 5.76 -10.71 -4.76
N ALA A 501 5.09 -11.22 -5.79
CA ALA A 501 3.66 -10.97 -6.00
C ALA A 501 2.92 -12.27 -6.25
N TYR A 502 1.82 -12.54 -5.54
CA TYR A 502 1.01 -13.71 -5.83
C TYR A 502 -0.49 -13.54 -5.67
N HIS A 503 -1.26 -14.29 -6.45
CA HIS A 503 -2.73 -14.34 -6.38
C HIS A 503 -3.41 -12.96 -6.38
N ASN A 504 -2.81 -11.94 -7.00
CA ASN A 504 -3.49 -10.68 -7.23
C ASN A 504 -4.50 -10.85 -8.38
N GLY A 505 -5.62 -10.14 -8.33
CA GLY A 505 -6.69 -10.24 -9.34
C GLY A 505 -6.31 -9.65 -10.70
N GLY A 506 -5.40 -8.67 -10.70
CA GLY A 506 -4.76 -8.06 -11.84
C GLY A 506 -3.36 -8.64 -12.08
N TRP A 507 -2.39 -7.76 -12.30
CA TRP A 507 -1.00 -8.11 -12.62
C TRP A 507 -0.13 -8.19 -11.37
N GLY A 508 0.91 -9.03 -11.42
CA GLY A 508 1.97 -8.96 -10.40
C GLY A 508 2.67 -7.58 -10.42
N ILE A 509 2.92 -7.07 -11.62
CA ILE A 509 3.45 -5.73 -11.91
C ILE A 509 2.73 -5.17 -13.14
N GLU A 510 2.07 -4.02 -13.01
CA GLU A 510 1.57 -3.24 -14.13
C GLU A 510 2.47 -2.01 -14.30
N HIS A 511 3.25 -2.00 -15.38
CA HIS A 511 4.35 -1.05 -15.60
C HIS A 511 4.05 -0.01 -16.69
N GLY A 512 3.90 1.24 -16.26
CA GLY A 512 4.20 2.44 -17.05
C GLY A 512 3.01 3.23 -17.57
N ALA A 513 3.23 4.52 -17.86
CA ALA A 513 2.28 5.40 -18.55
C ALA A 513 2.81 5.87 -19.93
N TYR A 514 4.14 6.06 -20.04
CA TYR A 514 4.78 6.53 -21.28
C TYR A 514 6.22 6.01 -21.45
N LEU A 515 7.21 6.67 -20.85
CA LEU A 515 8.62 6.25 -20.85
C LEU A 515 9.08 6.07 -19.40
N ASN A 516 9.79 4.99 -19.10
CA ASN A 516 10.23 4.66 -17.74
C ASN A 516 11.53 3.87 -17.74
N ASP A 517 12.41 4.18 -16.79
CA ASP A 517 13.65 3.44 -16.55
C ASP A 517 13.58 2.73 -15.18
N PHE A 518 13.25 1.44 -15.21
CA PHE A 518 13.13 0.57 -14.04
C PHE A 518 13.96 -0.69 -14.21
N ASP A 519 14.64 -1.11 -13.14
CA ASP A 519 15.21 -2.44 -13.01
C ASP A 519 14.32 -3.29 -12.09
N TYR A 520 13.63 -4.27 -12.68
CA TYR A 520 12.98 -5.35 -11.96
C TYR A 520 13.94 -6.53 -11.90
N THR A 521 14.38 -6.91 -10.70
CA THR A 521 15.41 -7.95 -10.54
C THR A 521 15.07 -8.96 -9.45
N ALA A 522 15.55 -10.20 -9.63
CA ALA A 522 15.48 -11.24 -8.59
C ALA A 522 14.09 -11.41 -7.94
N SER A 523 13.02 -11.24 -8.71
CA SER A 523 11.64 -11.20 -8.22
C SER A 523 10.83 -12.42 -8.65
N VAL A 524 9.79 -12.77 -7.89
CA VAL A 524 8.88 -13.89 -8.18
C VAL A 524 7.46 -13.38 -8.36
N LEU A 525 6.82 -13.73 -9.47
CA LEU A 525 5.43 -13.38 -9.78
C LEU A 525 4.65 -14.67 -10.04
N TYR A 526 3.69 -15.00 -9.18
CA TYR A 526 3.07 -16.32 -9.14
C TYR A 526 1.54 -16.26 -9.15
N GLY A 527 0.90 -16.88 -10.13
CA GLY A 527 -0.56 -17.09 -10.13
C GLY A 527 -1.41 -15.82 -10.04
N ASN A 528 -0.90 -14.69 -10.54
CA ASN A 528 -1.69 -13.46 -10.69
C ASN A 528 -2.66 -13.63 -11.88
N ALA A 529 -3.89 -13.15 -11.74
CA ALA A 529 -4.99 -13.50 -12.65
C ALA A 529 -4.83 -12.88 -14.05
N ALA A 530 -4.33 -11.64 -14.16
CA ALA A 530 -4.08 -11.01 -15.46
C ALA A 530 -2.73 -11.42 -16.08
N GLY A 531 -1.74 -11.70 -15.23
CA GLY A 531 -0.40 -12.16 -15.64
C GLY A 531 0.70 -11.71 -14.69
N GLY A 532 1.93 -12.08 -14.99
CA GLY A 532 3.09 -11.59 -14.25
C GLY A 532 3.26 -10.09 -14.44
N ILE A 533 3.43 -9.66 -15.70
CA ILE A 533 3.79 -8.29 -16.02
C ILE A 533 2.99 -7.75 -17.21
N ALA A 534 2.42 -6.56 -17.03
CA ALA A 534 1.91 -5.71 -18.09
C ALA A 534 2.91 -4.58 -18.38
N VAL A 535 3.21 -4.34 -19.65
CA VAL A 535 4.14 -3.30 -20.11
C VAL A 535 3.41 -2.27 -20.96
N HIS A 536 3.25 -1.06 -20.43
CA HIS A 536 2.60 0.10 -21.06
C HIS A 536 3.57 1.20 -21.49
N ALA A 537 4.87 0.97 -21.31
CA ALA A 537 5.90 1.98 -21.53
C ALA A 537 7.18 1.37 -22.12
N LEU A 538 7.88 2.17 -22.92
CA LEU A 538 9.28 1.91 -23.31
C LEU A 538 10.24 2.59 -22.32
N GLY A 539 11.54 2.36 -22.51
CA GLY A 539 12.59 3.06 -21.78
C GLY A 539 12.66 4.55 -22.10
N ARG A 540 13.12 5.37 -21.16
CA ARG A 540 13.41 6.79 -21.44
C ARG A 540 14.81 6.96 -22.01
N ASP A 541 15.82 6.60 -21.22
CA ASP A 541 17.23 6.81 -21.56
C ASP A 541 18.04 5.51 -21.47
N ARG A 542 17.85 4.74 -20.38
CA ARG A 542 18.58 3.48 -20.15
C ARG A 542 17.83 2.25 -20.64
N GLY A 543 16.51 2.33 -20.74
CA GLY A 543 15.67 1.14 -20.92
C GLY A 543 15.14 0.63 -19.58
N THR A 544 13.94 0.04 -19.63
CA THR A 544 13.46 -0.82 -18.53
C THR A 544 14.10 -2.21 -18.67
N VAL A 545 14.62 -2.76 -17.58
CA VAL A 545 15.21 -4.10 -17.54
C VAL A 545 14.41 -4.98 -16.58
N LEU A 546 13.98 -6.15 -17.07
CA LEU A 546 13.36 -7.21 -16.29
C LEU A 546 14.31 -8.40 -16.32
N ASP A 547 15.10 -8.59 -15.27
CA ASP A 547 16.23 -9.51 -15.30
C ASP A 547 16.25 -10.48 -14.11
N GLY A 548 16.30 -11.77 -14.42
CA GLY A 548 16.35 -12.83 -13.40
C GLY A 548 15.06 -13.00 -12.61
N LEU A 549 13.91 -12.90 -13.29
CA LEU A 549 12.59 -13.12 -12.70
C LEU A 549 12.17 -14.58 -12.82
N LEU A 550 11.39 -15.04 -11.86
CA LEU A 550 10.56 -16.24 -11.99
C LEU A 550 9.10 -15.79 -12.13
N ILE A 551 8.51 -16.04 -13.29
CA ILE A 551 7.11 -15.73 -13.58
C ILE A 551 6.40 -17.05 -13.83
N ASP A 552 5.58 -17.48 -12.88
CA ASP A 552 4.74 -18.66 -13.04
C ASP A 552 3.28 -18.24 -13.03
N ALA A 553 2.60 -18.37 -14.16
CA ALA A 553 1.18 -18.03 -14.26
C ALA A 553 0.27 -19.04 -13.52
N ALA A 554 0.79 -20.20 -13.10
CA ALA A 554 0.08 -21.21 -12.32
C ALA A 554 -1.31 -21.60 -12.90
N GLY A 555 -1.46 -21.55 -14.23
CA GLY A 555 -2.72 -21.78 -14.94
C GLY A 555 -3.73 -20.64 -14.88
N GLN A 556 -3.46 -19.57 -14.14
CA GLN A 556 -4.39 -18.46 -13.88
C GLN A 556 -4.48 -17.50 -15.07
N SER A 557 -3.37 -17.20 -15.74
CA SER A 557 -3.30 -16.19 -16.80
C SER A 557 -2.97 -16.78 -18.18
N ASP A 558 -3.46 -16.11 -19.23
CA ASP A 558 -3.16 -16.48 -20.61
C ASP A 558 -1.69 -16.21 -20.97
N TYR A 559 -1.10 -15.18 -20.35
CA TYR A 559 0.26 -14.72 -20.65
C TYR A 559 1.07 -14.52 -19.36
N ALA A 560 2.37 -14.83 -19.40
CA ALA A 560 3.26 -14.48 -18.30
C ALA A 560 3.66 -12.99 -18.37
N VAL A 561 3.94 -12.47 -19.57
CA VAL A 561 4.18 -11.04 -19.84
C VAL A 561 3.34 -10.59 -21.03
N ALA A 562 2.79 -9.38 -20.97
CA ALA A 562 2.11 -8.76 -22.12
C ALA A 562 2.57 -7.31 -22.33
N THR A 563 2.85 -6.93 -23.57
CA THR A 563 2.88 -5.51 -23.96
C THR A 563 1.45 -5.04 -24.17
N LEU A 564 1.20 -3.78 -23.82
CA LEU A 564 -0.08 -3.11 -23.93
C LEU A 564 0.13 -1.76 -24.61
N LYS A 565 -0.96 -1.03 -24.87
CA LYS A 565 -0.91 0.28 -25.53
C LYS A 565 0.07 1.23 -24.81
N HIS A 566 1.06 1.74 -25.56
CA HIS A 566 1.94 2.85 -25.20
C HIS A 566 1.89 3.96 -26.26
N GLN A 567 2.34 5.17 -25.91
CA GLN A 567 2.12 6.37 -26.75
C GLN A 567 3.40 7.06 -27.23
N LEU A 568 4.54 6.80 -26.59
CA LEU A 568 5.82 7.43 -26.92
C LEU A 568 6.83 6.40 -27.44
N ALA A 569 7.66 6.84 -28.38
CA ALA A 569 8.86 6.10 -28.76
C ALA A 569 9.92 6.30 -27.67
N GLY A 570 10.74 5.27 -27.45
CA GLY A 570 11.77 5.29 -26.42
C GLY A 570 12.74 4.13 -26.60
N GLU A 571 13.51 3.87 -25.56
CA GLU A 571 14.53 2.84 -25.52
C GLU A 571 13.93 1.44 -25.26
N THR A 572 14.67 0.41 -25.63
CA THR A 572 14.21 -0.99 -25.54
C THR A 572 13.87 -1.40 -24.11
N VAL A 573 12.76 -2.11 -23.94
CA VAL A 573 12.50 -2.90 -22.72
C VAL A 573 13.16 -4.26 -22.87
N THR A 574 14.03 -4.64 -21.93
CA THR A 574 14.76 -5.91 -21.98
C THR A 574 14.26 -6.87 -20.92
N LEU A 575 13.54 -7.91 -21.33
CA LEU A 575 13.26 -9.08 -20.49
C LEU A 575 14.38 -10.11 -20.69
N SER A 576 15.11 -10.45 -19.63
CA SER A 576 16.22 -11.38 -19.77
C SER A 576 16.50 -12.28 -18.57
N ARG A 577 17.24 -13.37 -18.83
CA ARG A 577 17.68 -14.35 -17.83
C ARG A 577 16.56 -14.90 -16.93
N SER A 578 15.32 -14.83 -17.38
CA SER A 578 14.13 -15.10 -16.57
C SER A 578 13.50 -16.44 -16.95
N ARG A 579 12.72 -17.03 -16.05
CA ARG A 579 11.95 -18.25 -16.32
C ARG A 579 10.46 -17.93 -16.32
N LEU A 580 9.77 -18.32 -17.38
CA LEU A 580 8.34 -18.10 -17.60
C LEU A 580 7.63 -19.47 -17.73
N THR A 581 6.67 -19.76 -16.85
CA THR A 581 5.96 -21.05 -16.78
C THR A 581 4.47 -20.87 -16.51
N GLY A 582 3.71 -21.97 -16.64
CA GLY A 582 2.30 -22.03 -16.18
C GLY A 582 1.29 -21.20 -16.96
N TYR A 583 1.67 -20.52 -18.03
CA TYR A 583 0.77 -19.67 -18.83
C TYR A 583 -0.09 -20.51 -19.79
N ARG A 584 -1.31 -20.05 -20.09
CA ARG A 584 -2.26 -20.81 -20.93
C ARG A 584 -2.04 -20.65 -22.44
N ARG A 585 -1.46 -19.53 -22.89
CA ARG A 585 -1.26 -19.23 -24.32
C ARG A 585 0.19 -18.97 -24.70
N ALA A 586 0.83 -17.97 -24.10
CA ALA A 586 2.19 -17.62 -24.46
C ALA A 586 3.02 -17.06 -23.29
N GLY A 587 4.34 -17.23 -23.34
CA GLY A 587 5.25 -16.65 -22.37
C GLY A 587 5.23 -15.13 -22.44
N VAL A 588 5.48 -14.56 -23.62
CA VAL A 588 5.39 -13.12 -23.87
C VAL A 588 4.42 -12.86 -25.02
N ALA A 589 3.43 -12.00 -24.78
CA ALA A 589 2.49 -11.54 -25.78
C ALA A 589 2.77 -10.08 -26.16
N PHE A 590 2.87 -9.80 -27.46
CA PHE A 590 3.03 -8.46 -28.00
C PHE A 590 1.67 -7.97 -28.49
N ARG A 591 1.04 -7.08 -27.72
CA ARG A 591 -0.38 -6.71 -27.87
C ARG A 591 -0.65 -5.21 -27.83
N ALA A 592 0.36 -4.39 -28.18
CA ALA A 592 0.12 -2.98 -28.45
C ALA A 592 -1.03 -2.85 -29.46
N THR A 593 -1.91 -1.85 -29.30
CA THR A 593 -3.05 -1.62 -30.19
C THR A 593 -2.67 -0.69 -31.35
N ASP A 594 -3.47 -0.65 -32.42
CA ASP A 594 -3.21 0.19 -33.62
C ASP A 594 -3.10 1.69 -33.34
N ASP A 595 -3.68 2.18 -32.24
CA ASP A 595 -3.56 3.56 -31.76
C ASP A 595 -2.37 3.78 -30.80
N GLY A 596 -1.56 2.75 -30.60
CA GLY A 596 -0.30 2.77 -29.86
C GLY A 596 0.92 3.01 -30.74
N LYS A 597 2.09 3.09 -30.12
CA LYS A 597 3.36 3.05 -30.85
C LYS A 597 3.79 1.59 -31.09
N PRO A 598 4.59 1.34 -32.12
CA PRO A 598 5.28 0.06 -32.28
C PRO A 598 6.15 -0.33 -31.08
N ASP A 599 6.13 -1.61 -30.72
CA ASP A 599 6.96 -2.19 -29.65
C ASP A 599 8.46 -2.19 -29.99
N ASP A 600 9.33 -1.87 -29.02
CA ASP A 600 10.78 -2.15 -29.05
C ASP A 600 11.16 -2.95 -27.79
N ILE A 601 11.22 -4.28 -27.93
CA ILE A 601 11.39 -5.22 -26.81
C ILE A 601 12.46 -6.26 -27.15
N ALA A 602 13.32 -6.58 -26.19
CA ALA A 602 14.26 -7.69 -26.28
C ALA A 602 13.92 -8.77 -25.25
N VAL A 603 13.68 -9.99 -25.71
CA VAL A 603 13.45 -11.19 -24.88
C VAL A 603 14.67 -12.11 -25.02
N LEU A 604 15.58 -12.04 -24.05
CA LEU A 604 16.92 -12.60 -24.18
C LEU A 604 17.25 -13.57 -23.04
N ASP A 605 17.73 -14.76 -23.39
CA ASP A 605 18.22 -15.75 -22.45
C ASP A 605 17.17 -16.22 -21.44
N CYS A 606 15.89 -16.22 -21.85
CA CYS A 606 14.77 -16.69 -21.04
C CYS A 606 14.46 -18.17 -21.26
N GLU A 607 14.02 -18.84 -20.21
CA GLU A 607 13.50 -20.21 -20.23
C GLU A 607 11.97 -20.21 -20.21
N PHE A 608 11.36 -21.08 -21.02
CA PHE A 608 9.92 -21.18 -21.18
C PHE A 608 9.46 -22.59 -20.85
N GLY A 609 8.49 -22.73 -19.94
CA GLY A 609 7.89 -24.02 -19.55
C GLY A 609 6.55 -24.34 -20.18
N GLY A 610 6.20 -23.72 -21.31
CA GLY A 610 5.01 -24.03 -22.09
C GLY A 610 5.29 -24.97 -23.28
N PRO A 611 4.26 -25.37 -24.05
CA PRO A 611 4.44 -26.15 -25.29
C PRO A 611 5.41 -25.46 -26.27
N ALA A 612 6.15 -26.23 -27.07
CA ALA A 612 7.02 -25.66 -28.09
C ALA A 612 6.23 -24.75 -29.05
N GLY A 613 6.73 -23.53 -29.29
CA GLY A 613 6.01 -22.52 -30.08
C GLY A 613 5.11 -21.59 -29.28
N SER A 614 5.01 -21.76 -27.96
CA SER A 614 4.29 -20.87 -27.05
C SER A 614 5.18 -19.85 -26.34
N GLU A 615 6.45 -19.72 -26.74
CA GLU A 615 7.36 -18.79 -26.07
C GLU A 615 6.91 -17.34 -26.26
N LEU A 616 6.52 -17.01 -27.49
CA LEU A 616 6.07 -15.68 -27.89
C LEU A 616 4.73 -15.74 -28.64
N TRP A 617 4.01 -14.62 -28.67
CA TRP A 617 2.87 -14.42 -29.54
C TRP A 617 2.78 -12.96 -29.99
N LEU A 618 2.79 -12.71 -31.30
CA LEU A 618 2.56 -11.39 -31.88
C LEU A 618 1.08 -11.26 -32.27
N ASP A 619 0.37 -10.32 -31.66
CA ASP A 619 -1.05 -10.09 -31.95
C ASP A 619 -1.23 -9.64 -33.41
N PRO A 620 -2.06 -10.32 -34.24
CA PRO A 620 -2.35 -9.88 -35.60
C PRO A 620 -2.84 -8.43 -35.70
N GLU A 621 -3.53 -7.93 -34.67
CA GLU A 621 -4.12 -6.58 -34.60
C GLU A 621 -3.14 -5.54 -34.04
N SER A 622 -1.94 -5.93 -33.59
CA SER A 622 -0.94 -4.96 -33.11
C SER A 622 -0.31 -4.18 -34.25
N PRO A 623 0.24 -2.97 -34.10
CA PRO A 623 1.01 -2.34 -35.16
C PRO A 623 2.28 -3.16 -35.47
N ASP A 624 2.87 -2.97 -36.65
CA ASP A 624 4.19 -3.55 -36.94
C ASP A 624 5.20 -3.10 -35.88
N PRO A 625 5.88 -4.02 -35.15
CA PRO A 625 6.81 -3.63 -34.10
C PRO A 625 8.02 -2.91 -34.67
N THR A 626 8.60 -1.98 -33.90
CA THR A 626 9.88 -1.34 -34.26
C THR A 626 10.97 -2.40 -34.26
N ARG A 627 11.02 -3.19 -33.19
CA ARG A 627 12.00 -4.26 -33.02
C ARG A 627 11.56 -5.22 -31.91
N ILE A 628 11.43 -6.49 -32.25
CA ILE A 628 11.34 -7.55 -31.24
C ILE A 628 12.53 -8.47 -31.43
N LEU A 629 13.44 -8.51 -30.46
CA LEU A 629 14.57 -9.44 -30.46
C LEU A 629 14.24 -10.64 -29.59
N PHE A 630 14.57 -11.83 -30.09
CA PHE A 630 14.40 -13.07 -29.35
C PHE A 630 15.64 -13.95 -29.40
N ARG A 631 16.10 -14.38 -28.22
CA ARG A 631 17.08 -15.45 -28.04
C ARG A 631 16.67 -16.26 -26.82
N PRO A 632 16.24 -17.52 -26.95
CA PRO A 632 15.91 -18.34 -25.77
C PRO A 632 17.19 -18.77 -25.05
N ALA A 633 17.05 -19.15 -23.78
CA ALA A 633 18.15 -19.62 -22.95
C ALA A 633 18.93 -20.78 -23.62
N GLY A 634 20.26 -20.73 -23.52
CA GLY A 634 21.15 -21.76 -24.07
C GLY A 634 21.41 -21.68 -25.58
N GLN A 635 20.77 -20.75 -26.30
CA GLN A 635 21.04 -20.49 -27.72
C GLN A 635 22.02 -19.33 -27.90
N THR A 636 22.75 -19.35 -29.02
CA THR A 636 23.64 -18.25 -29.42
C THR A 636 23.03 -17.37 -30.50
N GLN A 637 22.13 -17.92 -31.33
CA GLN A 637 21.49 -17.20 -32.41
C GLN A 637 20.32 -16.35 -31.90
N THR A 638 20.33 -15.07 -32.26
CA THR A 638 19.22 -14.14 -32.05
C THR A 638 18.43 -13.98 -33.36
N VAL A 639 17.12 -13.84 -33.24
CA VAL A 639 16.23 -13.50 -34.35
C VAL A 639 15.47 -12.21 -34.06
N ALA A 640 15.19 -11.43 -35.10
CA ALA A 640 14.21 -10.35 -35.06
C ALA A 640 12.86 -10.87 -35.55
N LEU A 641 11.77 -10.45 -34.89
CA LEU A 641 10.39 -10.76 -35.28
C LEU A 641 9.77 -9.56 -35.99
N SER A 642 9.05 -9.82 -37.07
CA SER A 642 8.19 -8.86 -37.76
C SER A 642 6.85 -9.52 -38.13
N LYS A 643 5.83 -8.74 -38.50
CA LYS A 643 4.63 -9.33 -39.09
C LYS A 643 4.96 -10.03 -40.40
N GLY A 644 4.22 -11.10 -40.70
CA GLY A 644 4.22 -11.72 -42.01
C GLY A 644 3.44 -10.86 -42.99
N GLY A 645 4.07 -10.48 -44.11
CA GLY A 645 3.42 -9.63 -45.11
C GLY A 645 2.16 -10.27 -45.68
N GLY A 646 1.00 -9.69 -45.40
CA GLY A 646 -0.07 -9.62 -46.39
C GLY A 646 0.37 -8.61 -47.44
N GLY A 647 0.67 -9.07 -48.66
CA GLY A 647 1.09 -8.19 -49.74
C GLY A 647 0.09 -7.06 -49.97
N GLY A 648 0.44 -5.85 -49.56
CA GLY A 648 -0.18 -4.61 -50.02
C GLY A 648 0.24 -4.37 -51.46
N ASP A 649 -0.44 -5.02 -52.39
CA ASP A 649 -0.23 -4.82 -53.82
C ASP A 649 -0.94 -3.53 -54.25
N SER A 650 -0.15 -2.51 -54.55
CA SER A 650 -0.62 -1.34 -55.28
C SER A 650 -0.47 -1.62 -56.78
N GLY A 651 -1.53 -2.17 -57.37
CA GLY A 651 -1.84 -1.99 -58.79
C GLY A 651 -1.45 -3.10 -59.77
N GLY A 652 -2.41 -3.99 -60.04
CA GLY A 652 -2.80 -4.35 -61.40
C GLY A 652 -2.20 -5.63 -62.02
N GLY A 653 -3.01 -6.69 -62.09
CA GLY A 653 -2.82 -7.78 -63.06
C GLY A 653 -3.25 -9.14 -62.53
N GLY A 654 -4.38 -9.66 -63.04
CA GLY A 654 -5.02 -10.88 -62.56
C GLY A 654 -4.14 -12.14 -62.58
N GLY A 655 -4.28 -12.95 -61.53
CA GLY A 655 -3.67 -14.26 -61.40
C GLY A 655 -4.16 -14.95 -60.13
N SER A 656 -4.73 -16.14 -60.30
CA SER A 656 -5.41 -16.95 -59.30
C SER A 656 -4.57 -17.39 -58.10
N GLY A 657 -5.18 -17.31 -56.91
CA GLY A 657 -4.97 -18.29 -55.83
C GLY A 657 -3.84 -18.03 -54.84
N GLY A 658 -4.17 -17.43 -53.71
CA GLY A 658 -3.31 -17.40 -52.52
C GLY A 658 -4.16 -17.17 -51.27
N GLN A 659 -4.53 -18.24 -50.58
CA GLN A 659 -5.13 -18.19 -49.24
C GLN A 659 -4.12 -17.58 -48.26
N GLY A 660 -4.61 -16.74 -47.34
CA GLY A 660 -3.79 -16.11 -46.31
C GLY A 660 -3.07 -17.14 -45.43
N VAL A 661 -1.80 -16.88 -45.09
CA VAL A 661 -1.05 -17.73 -44.18
C VAL A 661 -1.20 -17.20 -42.76
N ALA A 662 -2.29 -17.63 -42.10
CA ALA A 662 -2.27 -17.83 -40.67
C ALA A 662 -1.42 -19.09 -40.39
N GLY A 663 -0.40 -19.02 -39.51
CA GLY A 663 0.28 -20.22 -39.01
C GLY A 663 1.82 -20.25 -39.01
N SER A 664 2.53 -19.13 -38.94
CA SER A 664 3.97 -19.16 -38.61
C SER A 664 4.20 -19.31 -37.10
N ARG A 665 5.41 -19.76 -36.69
CA ARG A 665 5.80 -19.81 -35.26
C ARG A 665 5.63 -18.40 -34.66
N TRP A 666 4.89 -18.29 -33.55
CA TRP A 666 4.56 -17.05 -32.84
C TRP A 666 3.71 -16.01 -33.60
N ASN A 667 3.12 -16.37 -34.75
CA ASN A 667 2.44 -15.42 -35.65
C ASN A 667 3.37 -14.30 -36.17
N ALA A 668 4.65 -14.62 -36.34
CA ALA A 668 5.66 -13.69 -36.84
C ALA A 668 6.50 -14.32 -37.95
N VAL A 669 7.18 -13.50 -38.74
CA VAL A 669 8.32 -13.88 -39.58
C VAL A 669 9.59 -13.58 -38.82
N THR A 670 10.63 -14.41 -39.03
CA THR A 670 11.92 -14.26 -38.35
C THR A 670 13.05 -14.01 -39.33
N ALA A 671 13.99 -13.15 -38.93
CA ALA A 671 15.26 -12.92 -39.61
C ALA A 671 16.41 -13.00 -38.60
N PRO A 672 17.61 -13.47 -39.00
CA PRO A 672 18.79 -13.38 -38.14
C PRO A 672 19.04 -11.94 -37.68
N ALA A 673 19.37 -11.76 -36.40
CA ALA A 673 19.66 -10.46 -35.81
C ALA A 673 20.82 -10.57 -34.82
N GLU A 674 21.43 -9.43 -34.50
CA GLU A 674 22.44 -9.31 -33.45
C GLU A 674 21.79 -8.81 -32.16
N ALA A 675 22.09 -9.45 -31.04
CA ALA A 675 21.65 -8.98 -29.73
C ALA A 675 22.63 -7.96 -29.15
N PRO A 676 22.16 -7.01 -28.33
CA PRO A 676 23.01 -6.01 -27.69
C PRO A 676 23.98 -6.59 -26.65
N VAL A 677 23.75 -7.83 -26.20
CA VAL A 677 24.55 -8.53 -25.19
C VAL A 677 24.80 -9.99 -25.57
N PRO A 678 25.96 -10.57 -25.18
CA PRO A 678 26.25 -11.99 -25.39
C PRO A 678 25.26 -12.88 -24.59
N PRO A 679 25.12 -14.17 -24.95
CA PRO A 679 24.29 -15.11 -24.20
C PRO A 679 24.71 -15.21 -22.74
N ARG A 680 23.73 -15.14 -21.84
CA ARG A 680 23.91 -15.30 -20.39
C ARG A 680 23.09 -16.48 -19.87
N PRO A 681 23.49 -17.13 -18.77
CA PRO A 681 22.67 -18.16 -18.14
C PRO A 681 21.41 -17.55 -17.51
N VAL A 682 20.34 -18.34 -17.43
CA VAL A 682 19.14 -18.02 -16.63
C VAL A 682 19.56 -17.79 -15.17
N ALA A 683 18.97 -16.76 -14.55
CA ALA A 683 19.17 -16.42 -13.16
C ALA A 683 17.83 -16.59 -12.43
N LEU A 684 17.73 -17.61 -11.58
CA LEU A 684 16.54 -17.80 -10.75
C LEU A 684 16.68 -17.03 -9.45
N PRO A 685 15.61 -16.36 -8.99
CA PRO A 685 15.63 -15.63 -7.73
C PRO A 685 15.80 -16.56 -6.53
N ALA A 686 16.51 -16.09 -5.52
CA ALA A 686 16.54 -16.66 -4.18
C ALA A 686 16.00 -15.60 -3.22
N LEU A 687 14.72 -15.72 -2.88
CA LEU A 687 14.04 -14.75 -2.04
C LEU A 687 14.50 -14.90 -0.58
N ALA A 688 14.77 -13.77 0.09
CA ALA A 688 15.35 -13.74 1.44
C ALA A 688 14.42 -13.04 2.45
N PHE A 689 13.13 -13.37 2.43
CA PHE A 689 12.13 -12.76 3.32
C PHE A 689 12.27 -13.26 4.76
N THR A 690 11.90 -12.42 5.71
CA THR A 690 11.61 -12.85 7.08
C THR A 690 10.17 -13.31 7.20
N ASP A 691 9.90 -14.33 8.03
CA ASP A 691 8.53 -14.81 8.34
C ASP A 691 7.89 -14.12 9.55
N SER A 692 8.48 -13.01 9.98
CA SER A 692 7.96 -12.20 11.08
C SER A 692 8.41 -10.75 10.97
N ALA A 693 7.60 -9.88 11.56
CA ALA A 693 7.91 -8.49 11.76
C ALA A 693 9.26 -8.28 12.47
N PRO A 694 9.96 -7.16 12.22
CA PRO A 694 11.12 -6.78 13.01
C PRO A 694 10.77 -6.71 14.49
N ARG A 695 11.73 -7.05 15.34
CA ARG A 695 11.59 -6.85 16.79
C ARG A 695 11.48 -5.35 17.10
N THR A 696 10.60 -5.03 18.04
CA THR A 696 10.35 -3.67 18.51
C THR A 696 10.52 -3.60 20.02
N GLY A 697 10.71 -2.41 20.57
CA GLY A 697 10.99 -2.25 22.00
C GLY A 697 10.45 -0.95 22.59
N ARG A 698 10.31 -0.91 23.92
CA ARG A 698 9.93 0.32 24.61
C ARG A 698 10.99 1.40 24.46
N ILE A 699 10.60 2.64 24.73
CA ILE A 699 11.55 3.73 24.89
C ILE A 699 12.48 3.40 26.06
N THR A 700 13.77 3.19 25.78
CA THR A 700 14.79 3.04 26.81
C THR A 700 14.95 4.38 27.53
N ALA A 701 14.76 4.43 28.84
CA ALA A 701 15.20 5.57 29.62
C ALA A 701 16.73 5.67 29.48
N GLY A 702 17.21 6.79 28.94
CA GLY A 702 18.64 7.10 28.85
C GLY A 702 19.29 7.30 30.20
#